data_AF-A0AA36N887-F1
#
_entry.id   AF-A0AA36N887-F1
#
_cell.length_a   1.000
_cell.length_b   1.000
_cell.length_c   1.000
_cell.angle_alpha   90.00
_cell.angle_beta   90.00
_cell.angle_gamma   90.00
#
_symmetry.space_group_name_H-M   'P 1'
#
loop_
_entity.id
_entity.type
_entity.pdbx_description
1 polymer ?
#
loop_
_entity_poly.entity_id
_entity_poly.type
_entity_poly.pdbx_seq_one_letter_code
_entity_poly.pdbx_strand_id
1 'polypeptide(L)'
;MSETFIVQGVSSVLCRQRSLQYTVEGSTEAFQWTASASLPCALLVRGHVFAEAEALPWPAVAQHLAQVAPQLPELRRYFSSRRGSFWVVYALLSEDQLRVFAVTEPVGRVPLCMGEGKGELLLSPYWPLEQVPLAAGIALEALQLRQACPRLLHHWSAKEGLSSALDAFYGLHAEVELPEGSGSDDLTTRLRSLLLRSVERCLWDVEHVGLLFSGGLDDSGLLAWILTEKKLRCTGYTVGFHVEKKKNKYAYPEDLSSAEAAARELGLEWKAHVMNLEEAEELLLRCAPVVADWNSVKAAVGMTMLDACRLAAKDGLRVVLSGLGSEEAFAGYARHLRACAAGDAATAKDRTLGLASMWHRDLQRDFAVAAQAGVEIRYPFLDDDLLALALKLPAGACSREATESEAADGGKGALRAVARSLGAPRCISERRKRAAQYGSRVYNALKLLSNQAGKRLEASRFHQANYVMSVPGASHSRLALLFTSGYHSVQVYCLLKSWRFAVACIVPSDSPAAFAAAAEFAAAEGVPLARKSAKMEAGNGYDVPALIDALRCARDEYGVEACACGHVCALDLWCAVVAACDAASLRSVAPEWGVAAGQSTMRRIVHDGTVLQVSKFPDPSLLGALVTCPEDADAVLSALRSLVGPDATDDTDAGFVDCDFASSAFLACGLREVEGPKAAELREVQKAVVAFSRFRPGGGEGKGGGGWPFEHLVRVD
;
A
#
# COMPACT_ATOMS: atom_id res chain seq x y z
N MET A 1 -8.58 14.48 -3.83
CA MET A 1 -8.11 14.62 -5.24
C MET A 1 -7.85 16.08 -5.67
N SER A 2 -8.07 17.10 -4.83
CA SER A 2 -7.77 18.52 -5.13
C SER A 2 -6.32 18.93 -4.88
N GLU A 3 -5.39 17.98 -4.82
CA GLU A 3 -4.03 18.20 -4.29
C GLU A 3 -2.96 17.71 -5.28
N THR A 4 -3.24 17.86 -6.56
CA THR A 4 -2.32 17.52 -7.65
C THR A 4 -1.68 18.80 -8.19
N PHE A 5 -0.36 18.80 -8.32
CA PHE A 5 0.45 19.93 -8.75
C PHE A 5 1.12 19.60 -10.09
N ILE A 6 1.27 20.61 -10.94
CA ILE A 6 1.95 20.50 -12.24
C ILE A 6 2.98 21.62 -12.32
N VAL A 7 4.20 21.27 -12.72
CA VAL A 7 5.34 22.16 -12.84
C VAL A 7 5.74 22.26 -14.32
N GLN A 8 5.78 23.49 -14.87
CA GLN A 8 6.09 23.79 -16.27
C GLN A 8 7.20 24.84 -16.39
N GLY A 9 8.44 24.47 -16.76
CA GLY A 9 9.50 25.42 -17.16
C GLY A 9 9.84 26.60 -16.20
N VAL A 10 10.72 27.50 -16.64
CA VAL A 10 11.22 28.66 -15.84
C VAL A 10 10.24 29.83 -15.84
N SER A 11 9.50 30.02 -16.93
CA SER A 11 8.55 31.13 -17.13
C SER A 11 7.13 30.83 -16.67
N SER A 12 6.86 29.61 -16.19
CA SER A 12 5.53 29.14 -15.85
C SER A 12 5.53 28.17 -14.68
N VAL A 13 6.11 28.56 -13.54
CA VAL A 13 5.66 28.04 -12.23
C VAL A 13 4.24 28.58 -11.94
N LEU A 14 3.33 28.39 -12.89
CA LEU A 14 1.91 28.62 -12.82
C LEU A 14 1.34 27.35 -12.19
N CYS A 15 1.30 27.36 -10.86
CA CYS A 15 0.42 26.47 -10.12
C CYS A 15 -1.01 26.70 -10.64
N ARG A 16 -1.50 25.84 -11.55
CA ARG A 16 -2.91 25.82 -11.93
C ARG A 16 -3.71 25.01 -10.91
N GLN A 17 -3.75 25.48 -9.66
CA GLN A 17 -4.95 25.32 -8.84
C GLN A 17 -5.05 26.42 -7.78
N ARG A 18 -6.20 27.12 -7.80
CA ARG A 18 -6.64 28.05 -6.77
C ARG A 18 -6.47 27.39 -5.41
N SER A 19 -5.83 28.12 -4.48
CA SER A 19 -5.75 27.81 -3.06
C SER A 19 -7.12 27.36 -2.53
N LEU A 20 -7.28 26.06 -2.28
CA LEU A 20 -8.25 25.58 -1.31
C LEU A 20 -7.56 25.67 0.04
N GLN A 21 -7.65 26.84 0.67
CA GLN A 21 -7.46 26.92 2.11
C GLN A 21 -8.64 26.19 2.74
N TYR A 22 -8.42 24.99 3.27
CA TYR A 22 -9.27 24.50 4.34
C TYR A 22 -8.87 25.28 5.60
N THR A 23 -9.53 26.41 5.84
CA THR A 23 -9.62 26.96 7.20
C THR A 23 -10.77 26.23 7.88
N VAL A 24 -10.48 25.06 8.44
CA VAL A 24 -11.20 24.69 9.67
C VAL A 24 -10.52 25.54 10.74
N GLU A 25 -11.27 26.45 11.37
CA GLU A 25 -10.75 27.30 12.44
C GLU A 25 -9.92 26.45 13.42
N GLY A 26 -8.60 26.61 13.40
CA GLY A 26 -7.65 25.88 14.25
C GLY A 26 -6.71 24.87 13.58
N SER A 27 -6.83 24.52 12.29
CA SER A 27 -5.92 23.56 11.63
C SER A 27 -4.75 24.23 10.89
N THR A 28 -3.52 23.90 11.28
CA THR A 28 -2.24 24.28 10.63
C THR A 28 -1.88 23.42 9.41
N GLU A 29 -2.85 22.83 8.71
CA GLU A 29 -2.60 22.24 7.38
C GLU A 29 -2.63 23.34 6.30
N ALA A 30 -1.66 24.24 6.37
CA ALA A 30 -1.46 25.26 5.37
C ALA A 30 -0.52 24.72 4.27
N PHE A 31 -1.02 24.64 3.03
CA PHE A 31 -0.15 24.71 1.86
C PHE A 31 0.53 26.09 1.87
N GLN A 32 1.70 26.19 2.48
CA GLN A 32 2.45 27.43 2.49
C GLN A 32 3.42 27.48 1.32
N TRP A 33 3.04 28.27 0.31
CA TRP A 33 3.99 28.85 -0.62
C TRP A 33 4.72 29.99 0.10
N THR A 34 5.87 29.69 0.71
CA THR A 34 6.79 30.74 1.14
C THR A 34 7.79 30.97 0.01
N ALA A 35 7.48 31.90 -0.88
CA ALA A 35 8.49 32.53 -1.71
C ALA A 35 9.32 33.43 -0.79
N SER A 36 10.56 33.05 -0.52
CA SER A 36 11.48 33.97 0.14
C SER A 36 11.83 35.07 -0.85
N ALA A 37 11.60 36.34 -0.50
CA ALA A 37 12.01 37.47 -1.33
C ALA A 37 13.54 37.53 -1.56
N SER A 38 14.32 36.74 -0.80
CA SER A 38 15.79 36.68 -0.88
C SER A 38 16.35 35.37 -1.44
N LEU A 39 15.53 34.35 -1.75
CA LEU A 39 16.00 33.06 -2.28
C LEU A 39 15.11 32.58 -3.43
N PRO A 40 15.67 32.12 -4.56
CA PRO A 40 14.93 31.62 -5.73
C PRO A 40 14.39 30.20 -5.49
N CYS A 41 13.72 29.97 -4.36
CA CYS A 41 13.22 28.66 -3.94
C CYS A 41 11.71 28.67 -3.65
N ALA A 42 11.00 27.61 -4.04
CA ALA A 42 9.62 27.33 -3.65
C ALA A 42 9.56 26.02 -2.87
N LEU A 43 8.73 25.98 -1.83
CA LEU A 43 8.53 24.79 -1.00
C LEU A 43 7.07 24.36 -1.05
N LEU A 44 6.85 23.07 -1.22
CA LEU A 44 5.56 22.41 -1.11
C LEU A 44 5.68 21.30 -0.07
N VAL A 45 4.80 21.33 0.92
CA VAL A 45 4.85 20.43 2.08
C VAL A 45 3.50 19.79 2.29
N ARG A 46 3.52 18.58 2.85
CA ARG A 46 2.31 17.91 3.32
C ARG A 46 2.58 17.12 4.58
N GLY A 47 1.59 17.11 5.46
CA GLY A 47 1.55 16.29 6.65
C GLY A 47 2.05 17.05 7.86
N HIS A 48 2.71 16.37 8.78
CA HIS A 48 3.15 16.94 10.05
C HIS A 48 4.56 16.47 10.40
N VAL A 49 5.33 17.37 11.01
CA VAL A 49 6.71 17.15 11.43
C VAL A 49 6.83 17.48 12.91
N PHE A 50 7.55 16.66 13.65
CA PHE A 50 7.79 16.84 15.07
C PHE A 50 9.28 16.98 15.37
N ALA A 51 9.59 17.82 16.36
CA ALA A 51 10.83 17.79 17.12
C ALA A 51 10.51 17.12 18.47
N GLU A 52 10.99 15.90 18.69
CA GLU A 52 10.59 15.10 19.85
C GLU A 52 9.06 14.95 19.96
N ALA A 53 8.40 15.63 20.90
CA ALA A 53 6.95 15.60 21.07
C ALA A 53 6.24 16.86 20.54
N GLU A 54 6.99 17.90 20.14
CA GLU A 54 6.42 19.18 19.72
C GLU A 54 6.21 19.23 18.21
N ALA A 55 4.98 19.52 17.78
CA ALA A 55 4.63 19.71 16.38
C ALA A 55 5.28 21.01 15.87
N LEU A 56 6.06 20.90 14.80
CA LEU A 56 6.72 22.05 14.20
C LEU A 56 5.77 22.72 13.19
N PRO A 57 5.57 24.05 13.27
CA PRO A 57 4.82 24.74 12.25
C PRO A 57 5.63 24.75 10.95
N TRP A 58 4.97 24.38 9.84
CA TRP A 58 5.56 24.43 8.51
C TRP A 58 6.27 25.75 8.14
N PRO A 59 5.80 26.95 8.54
CA PRO A 59 6.56 28.17 8.27
C PRO A 59 7.96 28.18 8.91
N ALA A 60 8.12 27.63 10.12
CA ALA A 60 9.42 27.53 10.77
C ALA A 60 10.32 26.49 10.09
N VAL A 61 9.73 25.36 9.67
CA VAL A 61 10.43 24.34 8.87
C VAL A 61 10.88 24.95 7.54
N ALA A 62 10.00 25.66 6.84
CA ALA A 62 10.27 26.31 5.57
C ALA A 62 11.37 27.38 5.68
N GLN A 63 11.34 28.20 6.73
CA GLN A 63 12.39 29.19 7.01
C GLN A 63 13.75 28.54 7.23
N HIS A 64 13.81 27.42 7.96
CA HIS A 64 15.05 26.68 8.14
C HIS A 64 15.54 26.07 6.83
N LEU A 65 14.64 25.43 6.07
CA LEU A 65 14.97 24.83 4.77
C LEU A 65 15.47 25.86 3.75
N ALA A 66 14.92 27.07 3.77
CA ALA A 66 15.40 28.18 2.96
C ALA A 66 16.86 28.55 3.30
N GLN A 67 17.29 28.42 4.55
CA GLN A 67 18.66 28.72 4.97
C GLN A 67 19.67 27.62 4.62
N VAL A 68 19.25 26.36 4.56
CA VAL A 68 20.12 25.19 4.29
C VAL A 68 20.08 24.72 2.83
N ALA A 69 19.15 25.23 2.01
CA ALA A 69 19.15 24.99 0.58
C ALA A 69 20.38 25.68 -0.06
N PRO A 70 21.28 24.97 -0.78
CA PRO A 70 21.10 23.72 -1.51
C PRO A 70 21.98 22.55 -1.02
N GLN A 71 22.34 22.49 0.27
CA GLN A 71 23.27 21.47 0.77
C GLN A 71 22.54 20.16 1.10
N LEU A 72 22.56 19.20 0.17
CA LEU A 72 21.94 17.86 0.35
C LEU A 72 22.31 17.17 1.68
N PRO A 73 23.58 17.23 2.18
CA PRO A 73 23.92 16.66 3.47
C PRO A 73 23.19 17.32 4.66
N GLU A 74 22.95 18.63 4.60
CA GLU A 74 22.23 19.37 5.64
C GLU A 74 20.75 19.03 5.64
N LEU A 75 20.13 18.91 4.45
CA LEU A 75 18.75 18.43 4.32
C LEU A 75 18.58 17.02 4.89
N ARG A 76 19.51 16.11 4.56
CA ARG A 76 19.52 14.75 5.10
C ARG A 76 19.63 14.75 6.62
N ARG A 77 20.55 15.55 7.18
CA ARG A 77 20.73 15.69 8.62
C ARG A 77 19.47 16.25 9.30
N TYR A 78 18.85 17.27 8.70
CA TYR A 78 17.65 17.90 9.23
C TYR A 78 16.52 16.88 9.31
N PHE A 79 16.11 16.28 8.19
CA PHE A 79 14.93 15.42 8.22
C PHE A 79 15.17 14.06 8.89
N SER A 80 16.41 13.54 8.94
CA SER A 80 16.74 12.34 9.74
C SER A 80 16.53 12.54 11.24
N SER A 81 16.61 13.78 11.73
CA SER A 81 16.36 14.12 13.13
C SER A 81 14.88 14.35 13.46
N ARG A 82 14.01 14.39 12.45
CA ARG A 82 12.58 14.67 12.62
C ARG A 82 11.74 13.41 12.71
N ARG A 83 10.54 13.56 13.24
CA ARG A 83 9.51 12.52 13.32
C ARG A 83 8.23 13.00 12.65
N GLY A 84 7.36 12.07 12.28
CA GLY A 84 6.02 12.40 11.78
C GLY A 84 5.77 11.97 10.35
N SER A 85 4.55 12.20 9.87
CA SER A 85 4.08 11.72 8.57
C SER A 85 4.11 12.88 7.58
N PHE A 86 5.07 12.90 6.65
CA PHE A 86 5.21 14.02 5.73
C PHE A 86 5.90 13.68 4.41
N TRP A 87 5.72 14.58 3.43
CA TRP A 87 6.66 14.76 2.34
C TRP A 87 6.90 16.25 2.10
N VAL A 88 8.07 16.55 1.54
CA VAL A 88 8.53 17.89 1.21
C VAL A 88 9.08 17.89 -0.21
N VAL A 89 8.59 18.81 -1.02
CA VAL A 89 9.08 19.11 -2.37
C VAL A 89 9.68 20.50 -2.35
N TYR A 90 10.92 20.63 -2.78
CA TYR A 90 11.61 21.90 -2.91
C TYR A 90 12.00 22.14 -4.37
N ALA A 91 11.65 23.30 -4.90
CA ALA A 91 12.00 23.74 -6.24
C ALA A 91 13.02 24.88 -6.13
N LEU A 92 14.14 24.75 -6.85
CA LEU A 92 15.23 25.70 -6.91
C LEU A 92 15.36 26.20 -8.33
N LEU A 93 15.39 27.52 -8.50
CA LEU A 93 15.74 28.14 -9.77
C LEU A 93 17.20 28.58 -9.71
N SER A 94 18.05 27.95 -10.52
CA SER A 94 19.48 28.27 -10.63
C SER A 94 19.86 28.29 -12.11
N GLU A 95 20.59 29.31 -12.57
CA GLU A 95 21.13 29.37 -13.95
C GLU A 95 20.07 29.11 -15.06
N ASP A 96 18.87 29.69 -14.93
CA ASP A 96 17.73 29.46 -15.84
C ASP A 96 17.32 27.97 -15.96
N GLN A 97 17.51 27.20 -14.88
CA GLN A 97 17.09 25.81 -14.75
C GLN A 97 16.24 25.66 -13.50
N LEU A 98 15.01 25.17 -13.68
CA LEU A 98 14.19 24.71 -12.57
C LEU A 98 14.60 23.30 -12.18
N ARG A 99 15.10 23.14 -10.95
CA ARG A 99 15.39 21.85 -10.33
C ARG A 99 14.40 21.60 -9.21
N VAL A 100 13.69 20.49 -9.26
CA VAL A 100 12.74 20.06 -8.25
C VAL A 100 13.32 18.87 -7.52
N PHE A 101 13.14 18.83 -6.23
CA PHE A 101 13.55 17.71 -5.42
C PHE A 101 12.43 17.34 -4.47
N ALA A 102 12.27 16.04 -4.21
CA ALA A 102 11.25 15.54 -3.31
C ALA A 102 11.82 14.55 -2.30
N VAL A 103 11.43 14.70 -1.04
CA VAL A 103 11.75 13.83 0.08
C VAL A 103 10.46 13.44 0.76
N THR A 104 10.28 12.16 1.03
CA THR A 104 9.18 11.66 1.89
C THR A 104 9.78 11.10 3.17
N GLU A 105 9.00 11.02 4.24
CA GLU A 105 9.42 10.32 5.45
C GLU A 105 9.74 8.82 5.19
N PRO A 106 10.48 8.13 6.08
CA PRO A 106 11.10 6.82 5.79
C PRO A 106 10.16 5.66 5.43
N VAL A 107 8.90 5.70 5.89
CA VAL A 107 7.96 4.58 5.79
C VAL A 107 7.00 4.73 4.62
N GLY A 108 6.61 5.95 4.24
CA GLY A 108 5.64 6.26 3.19
C GLY A 108 4.18 6.40 3.63
N ARG A 109 3.93 6.77 4.90
CA ARG A 109 2.64 7.09 5.54
C ARG A 109 1.86 8.15 4.76
N VAL A 110 2.56 9.14 4.20
CA VAL A 110 2.00 10.10 3.26
C VAL A 110 2.58 9.79 1.87
N PRO A 111 1.80 9.14 0.97
CA PRO A 111 2.29 8.81 -0.35
C PRO A 111 2.53 10.06 -1.19
N LEU A 112 3.48 9.95 -2.12
CA LEU A 112 3.73 10.90 -3.20
C LEU A 112 3.84 10.11 -4.50
N CYS A 113 3.11 10.53 -5.51
CA CYS A 113 3.16 10.10 -6.89
C CYS A 113 3.76 11.23 -7.71
N MET A 114 4.64 10.86 -8.64
CA MET A 114 5.33 11.76 -9.54
C MET A 114 5.07 11.27 -10.98
N GLY A 115 4.71 12.18 -11.87
CA GLY A 115 4.55 11.89 -13.29
C GLY A 115 5.43 12.82 -14.11
N GLU A 116 6.14 12.32 -15.10
CA GLU A 116 6.90 13.19 -16.01
C GLU A 116 6.56 12.96 -17.48
N GLY A 117 6.60 14.03 -18.26
CA GLY A 117 6.42 13.94 -19.71
C GLY A 117 6.54 15.32 -20.35
N LYS A 118 7.11 15.39 -21.57
CA LYS A 118 7.27 16.63 -22.34
C LYS A 118 7.94 17.80 -21.60
N GLY A 119 8.84 17.50 -20.64
CA GLY A 119 9.50 18.53 -19.83
C GLY A 119 8.63 19.11 -18.72
N GLU A 120 7.54 18.42 -18.35
CA GLU A 120 6.64 18.76 -17.26
C GLU A 120 6.73 17.71 -16.14
N LEU A 121 6.45 18.13 -14.91
CA LEU A 121 6.40 17.27 -13.73
C LEU A 121 5.04 17.42 -13.02
N LEU A 122 4.34 16.30 -12.85
CA LEU A 122 3.14 16.15 -12.04
C LEU A 122 3.51 15.59 -10.67
N LEU A 123 2.94 16.14 -9.60
CA LEU A 123 3.11 15.69 -8.23
C LEU A 123 1.74 15.52 -7.60
N SER A 124 1.46 14.38 -6.99
CA SER A 124 0.14 14.08 -6.41
C SER A 124 0.29 13.14 -5.24
N PRO A 125 -0.40 13.33 -4.11
CA PRO A 125 -0.44 12.34 -3.03
C PRO A 125 -1.28 11.11 -3.42
N TYR A 126 -2.01 11.17 -4.53
CA TYR A 126 -2.83 10.08 -5.07
C TYR A 126 -2.26 9.58 -6.39
N TRP A 127 -2.50 8.30 -6.70
CA TRP A 127 -2.35 7.84 -8.08
C TRP A 127 -3.31 8.65 -8.96
N PRO A 128 -2.82 9.39 -9.98
CA PRO A 128 -3.68 10.28 -10.73
C PRO A 128 -4.67 9.46 -11.55
N LEU A 129 -5.96 9.78 -11.41
CA LEU A 129 -6.97 9.31 -12.35
C LEU A 129 -6.77 10.06 -13.67
N GLU A 130 -7.06 9.40 -14.79
CA GLU A 130 -6.93 9.92 -16.16
C GLU A 130 -7.50 11.35 -16.33
N GLN A 131 -8.56 11.66 -15.60
CA GLN A 131 -9.28 12.93 -15.61
C GLN A 131 -8.46 14.12 -15.06
N VAL A 132 -7.48 13.88 -14.17
CA VAL A 132 -6.72 14.96 -13.51
C VAL A 132 -5.70 15.60 -14.48
N PRO A 133 -4.84 14.85 -15.19
CA PRO A 133 -3.98 15.43 -16.21
C PRO A 133 -4.75 16.01 -17.39
N LEU A 134 -5.85 15.36 -17.82
CA LEU A 134 -6.69 15.84 -18.92
C LEU A 134 -7.22 17.26 -18.68
N ALA A 135 -7.66 17.55 -17.44
CA ALA A 135 -8.11 18.90 -17.05
C ALA A 135 -6.99 19.96 -17.12
N ALA A 136 -5.73 19.54 -17.03
CA ALA A 136 -4.56 20.38 -17.20
C ALA A 136 -4.02 20.44 -18.65
N GLY A 137 -4.67 19.74 -19.59
CA GLY A 137 -4.23 19.65 -20.99
C GLY A 137 -3.13 18.62 -21.24
N ILE A 138 -2.84 17.74 -20.27
CA ILE A 138 -1.85 16.68 -20.37
C ILE A 138 -2.60 15.35 -20.52
N ALA A 139 -2.35 14.58 -21.58
CA ALA A 139 -2.87 13.22 -21.65
C ALA A 139 -2.12 12.35 -20.62
N LEU A 140 -2.83 11.63 -19.74
CA LEU A 140 -2.22 10.74 -18.73
C LEU A 140 -1.28 9.71 -19.38
N GLU A 141 -1.66 9.19 -20.55
CA GLU A 141 -0.86 8.27 -21.37
C GLU A 141 0.49 8.84 -21.82
N ALA A 142 0.64 10.17 -21.81
CA ALA A 142 1.88 10.86 -22.16
C ALA A 142 2.80 11.08 -20.95
N LEU A 143 2.38 10.69 -19.73
CA LEU A 143 3.16 10.79 -18.50
C LEU A 143 3.68 9.41 -18.09
N GLN A 144 4.96 9.35 -17.72
CA GLN A 144 5.52 8.21 -17.00
C GLN A 144 5.25 8.40 -15.51
N LEU A 145 4.24 7.70 -15.01
CA LEU A 145 3.84 7.74 -13.61
C LEU A 145 4.71 6.81 -12.77
N ARG A 146 5.12 7.31 -11.60
CA ARG A 146 5.79 6.52 -10.57
C ARG A 146 5.32 6.93 -9.19
N GLN A 147 5.28 5.99 -8.27
CA GLN A 147 5.14 6.33 -6.86
C GLN A 147 6.55 6.62 -6.32
N ALA A 148 6.72 7.76 -5.64
CA ALA A 148 7.99 8.14 -5.05
C ALA A 148 8.34 7.15 -3.94
N CYS A 149 9.41 6.37 -4.14
CA CYS A 149 9.90 5.45 -3.12
C CYS A 149 10.31 6.26 -1.88
N PRO A 150 9.81 5.91 -0.69
CA PRO A 150 10.32 6.45 0.55
C PRO A 150 11.80 6.12 0.69
N ARG A 151 12.53 6.91 1.48
CA ARG A 151 13.98 6.73 1.70
C ARG A 151 14.88 7.18 0.56
N LEU A 152 14.33 7.57 -0.59
CA LEU A 152 15.11 8.17 -1.67
C LEU A 152 14.91 9.68 -1.72
N LEU A 153 15.94 10.38 -2.18
CA LEU A 153 15.82 11.75 -2.66
C LEU A 153 15.50 11.70 -4.15
N HIS A 154 14.34 12.23 -4.53
CA HIS A 154 13.96 12.39 -5.93
C HIS A 154 14.43 13.75 -6.44
N HIS A 155 14.90 13.81 -7.68
CA HIS A 155 15.39 15.01 -8.34
C HIS A 155 14.84 15.07 -9.77
N TRP A 156 14.31 16.21 -10.19
CA TRP A 156 13.85 16.45 -11.54
C TRP A 156 14.36 17.77 -12.07
N SER A 157 14.70 17.80 -13.35
CA SER A 157 14.84 19.04 -14.11
C SER A 157 14.31 18.86 -15.52
N ALA A 158 13.93 19.95 -16.18
CA ALA A 158 13.48 19.89 -17.57
C ALA A 158 14.55 19.36 -18.55
N LYS A 159 15.85 19.44 -18.20
CA LYS A 159 16.94 18.92 -19.03
C LYS A 159 17.27 17.45 -18.74
N GLU A 160 17.28 17.07 -17.47
CA GLU A 160 17.77 15.76 -17.03
C GLU A 160 16.64 14.73 -16.80
N GLY A 161 15.38 15.18 -16.75
CA GLY A 161 14.25 14.35 -16.35
C GLY A 161 14.29 13.99 -14.87
N LEU A 162 13.40 13.10 -14.44
CA LEU A 162 13.22 12.68 -13.05
C LEU A 162 14.12 11.48 -12.76
N SER A 163 15.09 11.72 -11.89
CA SER A 163 16.03 10.76 -11.33
C SER A 163 15.86 10.65 -9.81
N SER A 164 16.46 9.62 -9.21
CA SER A 164 16.43 9.41 -7.77
C SER A 164 17.84 9.04 -7.30
N ALA A 165 18.32 9.70 -6.25
CA ALA A 165 19.64 9.43 -5.70
C ALA A 165 19.68 8.01 -5.09
N LEU A 166 20.79 7.32 -5.35
CA LEU A 166 21.02 5.92 -4.96
C LEU A 166 21.31 5.74 -3.47
N ASP A 167 21.94 6.73 -2.84
CA ASP A 167 22.25 6.68 -1.42
C ASP A 167 20.96 6.86 -0.63
N ALA A 168 20.56 5.83 0.11
CA ALA A 168 19.36 5.86 0.95
C ALA A 168 19.41 7.09 1.86
N PHE A 169 18.54 8.06 1.60
CA PHE A 169 18.40 9.30 2.37
C PHE A 169 18.11 8.96 3.84
N TYR A 170 17.32 7.90 4.06
CA TYR A 170 17.06 7.29 5.36
C TYR A 170 17.45 5.81 5.41
N GLY A 171 17.90 5.33 6.57
CA GLY A 171 17.87 3.91 6.92
C GLY A 171 16.57 3.56 7.66
N LEU A 172 15.99 2.37 7.41
CA LEU A 172 14.87 1.85 8.22
C LEU A 172 15.30 1.48 9.65
N HIS A 173 16.59 1.23 9.84
CA HIS A 173 17.21 1.00 11.13
C HIS A 173 17.88 2.31 11.56
N ALA A 174 17.24 3.08 12.44
CA ALA A 174 17.99 4.09 13.18
C ALA A 174 19.06 3.40 14.05
N GLU A 175 20.18 4.07 14.28
CA GLU A 175 21.22 3.66 15.23
C GLU A 175 20.71 3.80 16.68
N VAL A 176 19.74 2.97 17.08
CA VAL A 176 19.31 2.83 18.48
C VAL A 176 20.05 1.66 19.10
N GLU A 177 21.00 1.89 20.01
CA GLU A 177 21.63 0.80 20.75
C GLU A 177 20.56 0.06 21.60
N LEU A 178 20.53 -1.26 21.47
CA LEU A 178 19.89 -2.10 22.48
C LEU A 178 20.76 -2.04 23.73
N PRO A 179 20.21 -1.78 24.93
CA PRO A 179 21.01 -1.82 26.13
C PRO A 179 21.55 -3.25 26.31
N GLU A 180 22.87 -3.41 26.37
CA GLU A 180 23.47 -4.69 26.72
C GLU A 180 22.97 -5.11 28.11
N GLY A 181 22.29 -6.27 28.18
CA GLY A 181 21.79 -6.81 29.44
C GLY A 181 20.45 -6.25 29.95
N SER A 182 19.65 -5.53 29.16
CA SER A 182 18.29 -5.16 29.57
C SER A 182 17.40 -6.39 29.73
N GLY A 183 16.83 -6.60 30.92
CA GLY A 183 15.80 -7.62 31.14
C GLY A 183 14.51 -7.34 30.34
N SER A 184 13.68 -8.36 30.16
CA SER A 184 12.40 -8.29 29.43
C SER A 184 11.47 -7.14 29.90
N ASP A 185 11.53 -6.81 31.20
CA ASP A 185 10.70 -5.76 31.80
C ASP A 185 11.14 -4.34 31.41
N ASP A 186 12.43 -4.09 31.20
CA ASP A 186 12.96 -2.80 30.74
C ASP A 186 12.54 -2.54 29.29
N LEU A 187 12.67 -3.56 28.44
CA LEU A 187 12.23 -3.52 27.05
C LEU A 187 10.73 -3.24 26.92
N THR A 188 9.91 -3.93 27.72
CA THR A 188 8.45 -3.72 27.77
C THR A 188 8.12 -2.30 28.22
N THR A 189 8.81 -1.78 29.23
CA THR A 189 8.61 -0.41 29.75
C THR A 189 8.96 0.65 28.69
N ARG A 190 10.03 0.44 27.94
CA ARG A 190 10.47 1.34 26.88
C ARG A 190 9.51 1.33 25.68
N LEU A 191 9.10 0.15 25.23
CA LEU A 191 8.08 -0.01 24.17
C LEU A 191 6.75 0.65 24.57
N ARG A 192 6.30 0.43 25.83
CA ARG A 192 5.11 1.09 26.38
C ARG A 192 5.23 2.60 26.27
N SER A 193 6.35 3.16 26.71
CA SER A 193 6.57 4.61 26.71
C SER A 193 6.58 5.19 25.29
N LEU A 194 7.20 4.49 24.33
CA LEU A 194 7.21 4.89 22.91
C LEU A 194 5.84 4.79 22.27
N LEU A 195 5.05 3.75 22.57
CA LEU A 195 3.69 3.60 22.06
C LEU A 195 2.77 4.72 22.58
N LEU A 196 2.84 5.04 23.87
CA LEU A 196 2.06 6.15 24.44
C LEU A 196 2.43 7.49 23.79
N ARG A 197 3.72 7.76 23.59
CA ARG A 197 4.20 8.96 22.89
C ARG A 197 3.72 9.01 21.44
N SER A 198 3.74 7.87 20.75
CA SER A 198 3.24 7.76 19.39
C SER A 198 1.74 8.09 19.31
N VAL A 199 0.93 7.58 20.24
CA VAL A 199 -0.50 7.92 20.34
C VAL A 199 -0.67 9.42 20.60
N GLU A 200 0.13 10.01 21.49
CA GLU A 200 0.10 11.47 21.76
C GLU A 200 0.42 12.29 20.50
N ARG A 201 1.47 11.92 19.75
CA ARG A 201 1.80 12.54 18.45
C ARG A 201 0.66 12.39 17.43
N CYS A 202 -0.05 11.26 17.42
CA CYS A 202 -1.20 11.06 16.53
C CYS A 202 -2.42 11.89 16.91
N LEU A 203 -2.47 12.50 18.10
CA LEU A 203 -3.61 13.26 18.61
C LEU A 203 -3.31 14.77 18.78
N TRP A 204 -2.15 15.22 18.30
CA TRP A 204 -1.61 16.56 18.56
C TRP A 204 -2.56 17.74 18.25
N ASP A 205 -3.47 17.60 17.28
CA ASP A 205 -4.43 18.62 16.85
C ASP A 205 -5.91 18.19 16.98
N VAL A 206 -6.20 17.06 17.65
CA VAL A 206 -7.56 16.51 17.74
C VAL A 206 -7.94 16.08 19.14
N GLU A 207 -9.14 16.46 19.56
CA GLU A 207 -9.73 16.04 20.83
C GLU A 207 -10.67 14.83 20.68
N HIS A 208 -11.28 14.66 19.51
CA HIS A 208 -12.14 13.51 19.17
C HIS A 208 -11.59 12.79 17.95
N VAL A 209 -11.29 11.51 18.11
CA VAL A 209 -10.71 10.67 17.07
C VAL A 209 -11.58 9.44 16.78
N GLY A 210 -11.59 9.00 15.52
CA GLY A 210 -12.15 7.70 15.16
C GLY A 210 -11.10 6.60 15.30
N LEU A 211 -11.51 5.38 15.59
CA LEU A 211 -10.64 4.21 15.61
C LEU A 211 -11.18 3.16 14.64
N LEU A 212 -10.36 2.73 13.69
CA LEU A 212 -10.66 1.55 12.87
C LEU A 212 -10.56 0.32 13.77
N PHE A 213 -11.70 -0.15 14.24
CA PHE A 213 -11.80 -1.09 15.35
C PHE A 213 -12.20 -2.47 14.84
N SER A 214 -11.24 -3.40 14.79
CA SER A 214 -11.49 -4.79 14.37
C SER A 214 -11.97 -5.70 15.49
N GLY A 215 -12.20 -5.13 16.68
CA GLY A 215 -12.89 -5.79 17.78
C GLY A 215 -12.03 -6.57 18.75
N GLY A 216 -11.02 -5.91 19.30
CA GLY A 216 -10.19 -6.45 20.39
C GLY A 216 -8.96 -7.25 19.93
N LEU A 217 -8.60 -7.17 18.64
CA LEU A 217 -7.34 -7.73 18.16
C LEU A 217 -6.19 -6.82 18.65
N ASP A 218 -5.09 -7.40 19.14
CA ASP A 218 -4.08 -6.75 20.02
C ASP A 218 -3.67 -5.31 19.69
N ASP A 219 -3.76 -4.87 18.43
CA ASP A 219 -3.39 -3.52 18.00
C ASP A 219 -4.53 -2.51 18.17
N SER A 220 -5.67 -2.70 17.50
CA SER A 220 -6.81 -1.79 17.63
C SER A 220 -7.46 -1.88 19.02
N GLY A 221 -7.43 -3.06 19.65
CA GLY A 221 -7.86 -3.24 21.04
C GLY A 221 -6.96 -2.48 22.03
N LEU A 222 -5.64 -2.56 21.84
CA LEU A 222 -4.71 -1.81 22.70
C LEU A 222 -4.83 -0.30 22.50
N LEU A 223 -5.03 0.17 21.26
CA LEU A 223 -5.31 1.58 21.01
C LEU A 223 -6.62 2.00 21.67
N ALA A 224 -7.70 1.22 21.54
CA ALA A 224 -8.95 1.47 22.22
C ALA A 224 -8.75 1.60 23.74
N TRP A 225 -8.04 0.64 24.35
CA TRP A 225 -7.70 0.65 25.78
C TRP A 225 -6.93 1.91 26.19
N ILE A 226 -5.86 2.26 25.46
CA ILE A 226 -5.06 3.46 25.75
C ILE A 226 -5.92 4.72 25.69
N LEU A 227 -6.79 4.84 24.69
CA LEU A 227 -7.67 5.99 24.51
C LEU A 227 -8.72 6.09 25.61
N THR A 228 -9.36 4.97 25.98
CA THR A 228 -10.37 4.93 27.05
C THR A 228 -9.75 5.20 28.43
N GLU A 229 -8.61 4.60 28.74
CA GLU A 229 -7.91 4.80 30.01
C GLU A 229 -7.42 6.24 30.19
N LYS A 230 -6.92 6.85 29.11
CA LYS A 230 -6.55 8.27 29.10
C LYS A 230 -7.76 9.21 29.05
N LYS A 231 -9.00 8.68 29.03
CA LYS A 231 -10.26 9.43 28.95
C LYS A 231 -10.32 10.37 27.73
N LEU A 232 -9.70 9.95 26.64
CA LEU A 232 -9.72 10.65 25.35
C LEU A 232 -11.00 10.30 24.60
N ARG A 233 -11.59 11.28 23.93
CA ARG A 233 -12.84 11.07 23.20
C ARG A 233 -12.55 10.24 21.95
N CYS A 234 -13.07 9.02 21.91
CA CYS A 234 -12.82 8.08 20.83
C CYS A 234 -14.11 7.33 20.46
N THR A 235 -14.33 7.13 19.17
CA THR A 235 -15.40 6.30 18.64
C THR A 235 -14.81 5.18 17.78
N GLY A 236 -15.11 3.92 18.11
CA GLY A 236 -14.70 2.75 17.34
C GLY A 236 -15.66 2.46 16.18
N TYR A 237 -15.11 2.19 15.00
CA TYR A 237 -15.87 1.86 13.79
C TYR A 237 -15.51 0.46 13.28
N THR A 238 -16.53 -0.37 13.09
CA THR A 238 -16.38 -1.73 12.55
C THR A 238 -17.36 -1.95 11.42
N VAL A 239 -16.93 -2.59 10.33
CA VAL A 239 -17.83 -2.92 9.22
C VAL A 239 -17.78 -4.41 8.93
N GLY A 240 -18.86 -4.94 8.35
CA GLY A 240 -18.92 -6.33 7.93
C GLY A 240 -19.90 -6.54 6.81
N PHE A 241 -19.75 -7.64 6.09
CA PHE A 241 -20.65 -8.07 5.02
C PHE A 241 -21.46 -9.28 5.48
N HIS A 242 -22.78 -9.20 5.32
CA HIS A 242 -23.68 -10.30 5.63
C HIS A 242 -24.82 -10.41 4.61
N VAL A 243 -25.18 -11.64 4.26
CA VAL A 243 -26.34 -11.95 3.43
C VAL A 243 -27.11 -13.10 4.05
N GLU A 244 -28.39 -12.90 4.31
CA GLU A 244 -29.27 -13.96 4.77
C GLU A 244 -29.56 -14.93 3.61
N LYS A 245 -29.24 -16.22 3.79
CA LYS A 245 -29.60 -17.28 2.83
C LYS A 245 -30.26 -18.44 3.56
N LYS A 246 -31.27 -19.06 2.92
CA LYS A 246 -32.04 -20.23 3.42
C LYS A 246 -31.17 -21.39 3.93
N LYS A 247 -29.95 -21.54 3.43
CA LYS A 247 -28.90 -22.41 4.00
C LYS A 247 -27.80 -21.48 4.48
N ASN A 248 -27.60 -21.39 5.80
CA ASN A 248 -26.79 -20.41 6.52
C ASN A 248 -25.27 -20.47 6.20
N LYS A 249 -24.89 -20.41 4.91
CA LYS A 249 -23.51 -20.63 4.42
C LYS A 249 -22.59 -19.46 4.76
N TYR A 250 -23.15 -18.29 5.08
CA TYR A 250 -22.41 -17.10 5.49
C TYR A 250 -22.88 -16.68 6.88
N ALA A 251 -22.28 -17.26 7.93
CA ALA A 251 -22.45 -16.77 9.30
C ALA A 251 -22.19 -15.25 9.45
N TYR A 252 -22.60 -14.69 10.59
CA TYR A 252 -22.37 -13.29 10.90
C TYR A 252 -20.85 -12.96 10.95
N PRO A 253 -20.41 -11.75 10.56
CA PRO A 253 -19.00 -11.34 10.63
C PRO A 253 -18.46 -11.41 12.06
N GLU A 254 -17.30 -12.06 12.23
CA GLU A 254 -16.69 -12.28 13.53
C GLU A 254 -16.16 -10.97 14.13
N ASP A 255 -15.60 -10.10 13.30
CA ASP A 255 -15.09 -8.78 13.71
C ASP A 255 -16.19 -7.94 14.37
N LEU A 256 -17.43 -8.02 13.86
CA LEU A 256 -18.56 -7.29 14.43
C LEU A 256 -18.94 -7.81 15.82
N SER A 257 -19.12 -9.12 15.99
CA SER A 257 -19.43 -9.71 17.30
C SER A 257 -18.33 -9.44 18.33
N SER A 258 -17.08 -9.44 17.87
CA SER A 258 -15.90 -9.23 18.70
C SER A 258 -15.75 -7.77 19.10
N ALA A 259 -16.02 -6.86 18.17
CA ALA A 259 -16.00 -5.43 18.41
C ALA A 259 -17.10 -5.00 19.34
N GLU A 260 -18.30 -5.53 19.20
CA GLU A 260 -19.38 -5.25 20.14
C GLU A 260 -19.00 -5.67 21.56
N ALA A 261 -18.47 -6.88 21.73
CA ALA A 261 -18.06 -7.39 23.04
C ALA A 261 -16.93 -6.55 23.67
N ALA A 262 -15.88 -6.26 22.90
CA ALA A 262 -14.76 -5.47 23.37
C ALA A 262 -15.16 -4.02 23.66
N ALA A 263 -15.99 -3.39 22.82
CA ALA A 263 -16.48 -2.03 23.06
C ALA A 263 -17.32 -1.96 24.34
N ARG A 264 -18.18 -2.94 24.59
CA ARG A 264 -18.98 -3.04 25.82
C ARG A 264 -18.09 -3.19 27.06
N GLU A 265 -17.05 -4.00 26.99
CA GLU A 265 -16.11 -4.20 28.10
C GLU A 265 -15.27 -2.94 28.38
N LEU A 266 -14.87 -2.23 27.33
CA LEU A 266 -14.09 -0.99 27.43
C LEU A 266 -14.89 0.26 27.77
N GLY A 267 -16.23 0.20 27.65
CA GLY A 267 -17.07 1.40 27.66
C GLY A 267 -16.79 2.36 26.48
N LEU A 268 -16.28 1.83 25.37
CA LEU A 268 -15.95 2.59 24.16
C LEU A 268 -17.23 2.91 23.37
N GLU A 269 -17.39 4.15 22.91
CA GLU A 269 -18.44 4.47 21.93
C GLU A 269 -18.17 3.70 20.64
N TRP A 270 -19.12 2.89 20.18
CA TRP A 270 -18.91 2.00 19.05
C TRP A 270 -20.07 2.05 18.07
N LYS A 271 -19.72 2.08 16.78
CA LYS A 271 -20.66 2.07 15.66
C LYS A 271 -20.26 1.02 14.65
N ALA A 272 -21.27 0.38 14.07
CA ALA A 272 -21.08 -0.65 13.08
C ALA A 272 -21.96 -0.47 11.85
N HIS A 273 -21.48 -0.99 10.72
CA HIS A 273 -22.27 -1.12 9.50
C HIS A 273 -22.16 -2.53 8.94
N VAL A 274 -23.32 -3.14 8.66
CA VAL A 274 -23.44 -4.46 8.04
C VAL A 274 -23.91 -4.27 6.61
N MET A 275 -22.99 -4.34 5.65
CA MET A 275 -23.31 -4.15 4.25
C MET A 275 -23.95 -5.40 3.64
N ASN A 276 -24.95 -5.19 2.78
CA ASN A 276 -25.50 -6.20 1.88
C ASN A 276 -24.66 -6.31 0.58
N LEU A 277 -25.15 -7.07 -0.40
CA LEU A 277 -24.39 -7.34 -1.62
C LEU A 277 -24.39 -6.15 -2.59
N GLU A 278 -25.50 -5.42 -2.66
CA GLU A 278 -25.68 -4.22 -3.46
C GLU A 278 -24.76 -3.09 -2.95
N GLU A 279 -24.75 -2.84 -1.65
CA GLU A 279 -23.86 -1.86 -1.00
C GLU A 279 -22.39 -2.23 -1.20
N ALA A 280 -22.05 -3.53 -1.17
CA ALA A 280 -20.69 -3.98 -1.44
C ALA A 280 -20.28 -3.72 -2.91
N GLU A 281 -21.19 -3.87 -3.88
CA GLU A 281 -20.92 -3.52 -5.29
C GLU A 281 -20.70 -2.01 -5.46
N GLU A 282 -21.56 -1.17 -4.88
CA GLU A 282 -21.41 0.28 -4.89
C GLU A 282 -20.11 0.75 -4.24
N LEU A 283 -19.75 0.12 -3.12
CA LEU A 283 -18.52 0.41 -2.40
C LEU A 283 -17.29 0.03 -3.22
N LEU A 284 -17.30 -1.11 -3.91
CA LEU A 284 -16.23 -1.52 -4.82
C LEU A 284 -16.05 -0.51 -5.96
N LEU A 285 -17.15 -0.07 -6.59
CA LEU A 285 -17.11 0.89 -7.70
C LEU A 285 -16.49 2.23 -7.30
N ARG A 286 -16.63 2.62 -6.03
CA ARG A 286 -15.99 3.82 -5.48
C ARG A 286 -14.55 3.57 -5.03
N CYS A 287 -14.25 2.38 -4.52
CA CYS A 287 -12.97 2.02 -3.93
C CYS A 287 -11.90 1.69 -4.98
N ALA A 288 -12.21 0.84 -5.96
CA ALA A 288 -11.22 0.34 -6.92
C ALA A 288 -10.47 1.46 -7.69
N PRO A 289 -11.12 2.56 -8.12
CA PRO A 289 -10.41 3.64 -8.81
C PRO A 289 -9.40 4.38 -7.92
N VAL A 290 -9.71 4.60 -6.64
CA VAL A 290 -8.81 5.33 -5.73
C VAL A 290 -7.69 4.44 -5.21
N VAL A 291 -7.95 3.14 -5.04
CA VAL A 291 -6.93 2.16 -4.72
C VAL A 291 -5.96 1.99 -5.90
N ALA A 292 -6.47 2.13 -7.14
CA ALA A 292 -5.68 2.08 -8.36
C ALA A 292 -4.73 0.87 -8.39
N ASP A 293 -5.27 -0.30 -8.06
CA ASP A 293 -4.54 -1.57 -7.99
C ASP A 293 -5.49 -2.72 -8.38
N TRP A 294 -4.93 -3.77 -8.95
CA TRP A 294 -5.61 -4.96 -9.42
C TRP A 294 -5.91 -5.97 -8.33
N ASN A 295 -5.18 -5.87 -7.21
CA ASN A 295 -5.19 -6.89 -6.18
C ASN A 295 -6.52 -6.90 -5.44
N SER A 296 -7.28 -7.98 -5.62
CA SER A 296 -8.60 -8.13 -4.97
C SER A 296 -8.56 -8.12 -3.43
N VAL A 297 -7.44 -8.51 -2.83
CA VAL A 297 -7.24 -8.40 -1.38
C VAL A 297 -7.07 -6.93 -0.98
N LYS A 298 -6.25 -6.16 -1.71
CA LYS A 298 -6.12 -4.71 -1.47
C LYS A 298 -7.48 -4.01 -1.66
N ALA A 299 -8.23 -4.36 -2.70
CA ALA A 299 -9.57 -3.82 -2.92
C ALA A 299 -10.52 -4.12 -1.74
N ALA A 300 -10.54 -5.37 -1.25
CA ALA A 300 -11.39 -5.75 -0.12
C ALA A 300 -11.03 -5.03 1.19
N VAL A 301 -9.72 -4.88 1.48
CA VAL A 301 -9.25 -4.09 2.63
C VAL A 301 -9.65 -2.62 2.45
N GLY A 302 -9.43 -2.06 1.25
CA GLY A 302 -9.79 -0.69 0.92
C GLY A 302 -11.29 -0.43 1.07
N MET A 303 -12.15 -1.37 0.64
CA MET A 303 -13.60 -1.29 0.84
C MET A 303 -13.95 -1.26 2.33
N THR A 304 -13.38 -2.17 3.11
CA THR A 304 -13.59 -2.25 4.56
C THR A 304 -13.23 -0.91 5.24
N MET A 305 -12.08 -0.34 4.86
CA MET A 305 -11.62 0.93 5.41
C MET A 305 -12.41 2.13 4.93
N LEU A 306 -12.76 2.20 3.64
CA LEU A 306 -13.55 3.28 3.06
C LEU A 306 -14.90 3.41 3.77
N ASP A 307 -15.57 2.28 4.04
CA ASP A 307 -16.86 2.29 4.70
C ASP A 307 -16.76 2.73 6.17
N ALA A 308 -15.77 2.21 6.91
CA ALA A 308 -15.50 2.65 8.27
C ALA A 308 -15.14 4.15 8.35
N CYS A 309 -14.32 4.64 7.41
CA CYS A 309 -13.96 6.06 7.32
C CYS A 309 -15.17 6.94 6.98
N ARG A 310 -16.12 6.46 6.16
CA ARG A 310 -17.37 7.17 5.87
C ARG A 310 -18.27 7.29 7.10
N LEU A 311 -18.30 6.28 7.97
CA LEU A 311 -19.01 6.38 9.25
C LEU A 311 -18.37 7.46 10.14
N ALA A 312 -17.05 7.47 10.25
CA ALA A 312 -16.32 8.50 11.00
C ALA A 312 -16.56 9.91 10.43
N ALA A 313 -16.52 10.08 9.11
CA ALA A 313 -16.80 11.34 8.45
C ALA A 313 -18.24 11.84 8.68
N LYS A 314 -19.23 10.93 8.66
CA LYS A 314 -20.64 11.25 8.97
C LYS A 314 -20.83 11.77 10.39
N ASP A 315 -19.98 11.33 11.31
CA ASP A 315 -19.95 11.81 12.70
C ASP A 315 -19.14 13.10 12.89
N GLY A 316 -18.62 13.68 11.80
CA GLY A 316 -17.85 14.92 11.82
C GLY A 316 -16.40 14.75 12.30
N LEU A 317 -15.88 13.52 12.34
CA LEU A 317 -14.50 13.26 12.75
C LEU A 317 -13.52 13.63 11.63
N ARG A 318 -12.46 14.35 11.99
CA ARG A 318 -11.38 14.70 11.05
C ARG A 318 -10.33 13.61 10.89
N VAL A 319 -10.08 12.85 11.96
CA VAL A 319 -8.95 11.91 12.06
C VAL A 319 -9.44 10.53 12.48
N VAL A 320 -8.90 9.50 11.84
CA VAL A 320 -9.06 8.09 12.23
C VAL A 320 -7.70 7.44 12.51
N LEU A 321 -7.61 6.63 13.55
CA LEU A 321 -6.43 5.83 13.87
C LEU A 321 -6.55 4.42 13.29
N SER A 322 -5.44 3.90 12.79
CA SER A 322 -5.31 2.54 12.28
C SER A 322 -4.27 1.74 13.05
N GLY A 323 -4.57 0.47 13.31
CA GLY A 323 -3.62 -0.50 13.88
C GLY A 323 -2.56 -1.02 12.90
N LEU A 324 -2.56 -0.57 11.64
CA LEU A 324 -1.60 -0.97 10.62
C LEU A 324 -0.15 -0.74 11.10
N GLY A 325 0.74 -1.67 10.77
CA GLY A 325 2.14 -1.65 11.15
C GLY A 325 2.46 -2.52 12.36
N SER A 326 1.47 -2.84 13.20
CA SER A 326 1.68 -3.67 14.40
C SER A 326 2.15 -5.09 14.07
N GLU A 327 1.77 -5.65 12.91
CA GLU A 327 2.16 -6.99 12.49
C GLU A 327 3.65 -7.05 12.13
N GLU A 328 4.10 -6.12 11.29
CA GLU A 328 5.49 -5.99 10.86
C GLU A 328 6.38 -5.52 12.01
N ALA A 329 5.89 -4.61 12.86
CA ALA A 329 6.62 -4.10 14.01
C ALA A 329 6.74 -5.12 15.16
N PHE A 330 5.83 -6.09 15.28
CA PHE A 330 5.85 -7.02 16.42
C PHE A 330 5.73 -8.49 16.04
N ALA A 331 6.08 -8.87 14.81
CA ALA A 331 6.09 -10.27 14.38
C ALA A 331 4.71 -10.97 14.48
N GLY A 332 3.65 -10.33 14.00
CA GLY A 332 2.29 -10.87 14.17
C GLY A 332 1.78 -11.85 13.10
N TYR A 333 2.47 -11.99 11.96
CA TYR A 333 2.13 -12.97 10.93
C TYR A 333 2.79 -14.34 11.16
N ALA A 334 2.16 -15.41 10.66
CA ALA A 334 2.71 -16.76 10.71
C ALA A 334 4.11 -16.88 10.08
N ARG A 335 4.39 -16.14 8.99
CA ARG A 335 5.74 -16.09 8.40
C ARG A 335 6.78 -15.48 9.35
N HIS A 336 6.38 -14.51 10.17
CA HIS A 336 7.26 -13.92 11.17
C HIS A 336 7.62 -14.94 12.25
N LEU A 337 6.66 -15.78 12.66
CA LEU A 337 6.91 -16.87 13.60
C LEU A 337 7.87 -17.92 13.03
N ARG A 338 7.76 -18.25 11.74
CA ARG A 338 8.76 -19.10 11.05
C ARG A 338 10.14 -18.44 11.03
N ALA A 339 10.21 -17.14 10.78
CA ALA A 339 11.46 -16.38 10.86
C ALA A 339 12.01 -16.32 12.30
N CYS A 340 11.16 -16.25 13.32
CA CYS A 340 11.54 -16.34 14.74
C CYS A 340 12.20 -17.68 15.06
N ALA A 341 11.67 -18.78 14.51
CA ALA A 341 12.29 -20.10 14.66
C ALA A 341 13.66 -20.20 13.98
N ALA A 342 13.92 -19.39 12.95
CA ALA A 342 15.22 -19.29 12.27
C ALA A 342 16.21 -18.32 12.95
N GLY A 343 15.80 -17.62 14.01
CA GLY A 343 16.64 -16.74 14.83
C GLY A 343 16.46 -15.24 14.58
N ASP A 344 17.21 -14.44 15.34
CA ASP A 344 17.06 -12.98 15.40
C ASP A 344 17.29 -12.30 14.04
N ALA A 345 18.32 -12.72 13.30
CA ALA A 345 18.66 -12.13 12.01
C ALA A 345 17.55 -12.33 10.97
N ALA A 346 17.00 -13.55 10.89
CA ALA A 346 15.88 -13.85 9.98
C ALA A 346 14.61 -13.08 10.38
N THR A 347 14.35 -12.96 11.68
CA THR A 347 13.21 -12.21 12.23
C THR A 347 13.28 -10.73 11.88
N ALA A 348 14.43 -10.09 12.13
CA ALA A 348 14.64 -8.69 11.78
C ALA A 348 14.51 -8.47 10.27
N LYS A 349 15.09 -9.37 9.46
CA LYS A 349 15.06 -9.28 8.00
C LYS A 349 13.64 -9.36 7.41
N ASP A 350 12.82 -10.34 7.79
CA ASP A 350 11.45 -10.46 7.26
C ASP A 350 10.58 -9.27 7.65
N ARG A 351 10.72 -8.81 8.90
CA ARG A 351 9.96 -7.66 9.41
C ARG A 351 10.36 -6.36 8.73
N THR A 352 11.66 -6.10 8.56
CA THR A 352 12.16 -4.94 7.80
C THR A 352 11.67 -4.97 6.36
N LEU A 353 11.69 -6.14 5.71
CA LEU A 353 11.21 -6.30 4.34
C LEU A 353 9.70 -6.02 4.21
N GLY A 354 8.92 -6.48 5.19
CA GLY A 354 7.50 -6.18 5.31
C GLY A 354 7.22 -4.68 5.38
N LEU A 355 8.01 -3.93 6.16
CA LEU A 355 7.92 -2.47 6.25
C LEU A 355 8.42 -1.75 4.99
N ALA A 356 9.53 -2.22 4.41
CA ALA A 356 10.12 -1.61 3.22
C ALA A 356 9.16 -1.57 2.02
N SER A 357 8.27 -2.56 1.91
CA SER A 357 7.24 -2.65 0.85
C SER A 357 5.89 -2.03 1.23
N MET A 358 5.71 -1.59 2.48
CA MET A 358 4.41 -1.15 3.00
C MET A 358 3.83 0.10 2.32
N TRP A 359 4.70 0.99 1.84
CA TRP A 359 4.30 2.26 1.19
C TRP A 359 3.45 2.08 -0.06
N HIS A 360 3.72 1.06 -0.87
CA HIS A 360 2.94 0.73 -2.08
C HIS A 360 1.95 -0.42 -1.84
N ARG A 361 2.21 -1.26 -0.84
CA ARG A 361 1.33 -2.40 -0.50
C ARG A 361 0.09 -1.98 0.28
N ASP A 362 0.24 -1.08 1.26
CA ASP A 362 -0.80 -0.72 2.22
C ASP A 362 -1.07 0.79 2.28
N LEU A 363 -0.04 1.61 2.48
CA LEU A 363 -0.22 3.01 2.86
C LEU A 363 -0.84 3.85 1.72
N GLN A 364 -0.50 3.55 0.46
CA GLN A 364 -1.14 4.17 -0.70
C GLN A 364 -2.66 3.94 -0.73
N ARG A 365 -3.10 2.69 -0.48
CA ARG A 365 -4.52 2.31 -0.43
C ARG A 365 -5.22 3.03 0.71
N ASP A 366 -4.67 2.90 1.92
CA ASP A 366 -5.27 3.41 3.15
C ASP A 366 -5.43 4.93 3.11
N PHE A 367 -4.39 5.63 2.64
CA PHE A 367 -4.41 7.08 2.45
C PHE A 367 -5.47 7.50 1.42
N ALA A 368 -5.54 6.81 0.28
CA ALA A 368 -6.49 7.15 -0.78
C ALA A 368 -7.95 6.97 -0.36
N VAL A 369 -8.28 5.87 0.35
CA VAL A 369 -9.66 5.62 0.80
C VAL A 369 -10.08 6.50 1.97
N ALA A 370 -9.18 6.80 2.90
CA ALA A 370 -9.43 7.75 4.00
C ALA A 370 -9.70 9.16 3.44
N ALA A 371 -8.85 9.62 2.52
CA ALA A 371 -9.04 10.91 1.86
C ALA A 371 -10.31 10.96 1.01
N GLN A 372 -10.71 9.86 0.36
CA GLN A 372 -11.98 9.77 -0.36
C GLN A 372 -13.19 9.91 0.58
N ALA A 373 -13.08 9.43 1.82
CA ALA A 373 -14.10 9.61 2.85
C ALA A 373 -14.08 11.01 3.49
N GLY A 374 -13.01 11.79 3.29
CA GLY A 374 -12.85 13.12 3.88
C GLY A 374 -12.22 13.11 5.28
N VAL A 375 -11.47 12.06 5.63
CA VAL A 375 -10.77 11.94 6.92
C VAL A 375 -9.27 11.71 6.72
N GLU A 376 -8.46 12.18 7.66
CA GLU A 376 -7.04 11.85 7.76
C GLU A 376 -6.85 10.52 8.51
N ILE A 377 -5.98 9.65 8.02
CA ILE A 377 -5.62 8.41 8.71
C ILE A 377 -4.22 8.52 9.34
N ARG A 378 -4.10 8.10 10.60
CA ARG A 378 -2.83 8.11 11.36
C ARG A 378 -2.50 6.73 11.92
N TYR A 379 -1.20 6.44 12.07
CA TYR A 379 -0.67 5.10 12.31
C TYR A 379 0.25 5.04 13.53
N PRO A 380 -0.29 4.85 14.75
CA PRO A 380 0.55 4.84 15.95
C PRO A 380 1.65 3.76 15.94
N PHE A 381 1.42 2.61 15.30
CA PHE A 381 2.42 1.54 15.24
C PHE A 381 3.54 1.78 14.23
N LEU A 382 3.41 2.81 13.39
CA LEU A 382 4.43 3.19 12.42
C LEU A 382 5.27 4.37 12.89
N ASP A 383 5.18 4.82 14.14
CA ASP A 383 6.05 5.88 14.66
C ASP A 383 7.53 5.50 14.57
N ASP A 384 8.37 6.45 14.16
CA ASP A 384 9.76 6.13 13.80
C ASP A 384 10.59 5.68 15.02
N ASP A 385 10.34 6.23 16.22
CA ASP A 385 11.04 5.82 17.45
C ASP A 385 10.57 4.43 17.89
N LEU A 386 9.26 4.17 17.79
CA LEU A 386 8.69 2.86 18.10
C LEU A 386 9.24 1.79 17.16
N LEU A 387 9.25 2.05 15.85
CA LEU A 387 9.78 1.12 14.84
C LEU A 387 11.28 0.86 15.05
N ALA A 388 12.07 1.89 15.35
CA ALA A 388 13.50 1.77 15.57
C ALA A 388 13.85 0.79 16.71
N LEU A 389 13.07 0.79 17.80
CA LEU A 389 13.21 -0.20 18.87
C LEU A 389 12.59 -1.54 18.50
N ALA A 390 11.38 -1.53 17.94
CA ALA A 390 10.63 -2.74 17.65
C ALA A 390 11.36 -3.65 16.64
N LEU A 391 12.05 -3.10 15.64
CA LEU A 391 12.82 -3.87 14.66
C LEU A 391 14.09 -4.52 15.22
N LYS A 392 14.48 -4.17 16.44
CA LYS A 392 15.63 -4.76 17.14
C LYS A 392 15.22 -5.79 18.21
N LEU A 393 13.93 -6.11 18.31
CA LEU A 393 13.45 -7.10 19.27
C LEU A 393 14.04 -8.49 18.94
N PRO A 394 14.55 -9.22 19.94
CA PRO A 394 14.98 -10.60 19.74
C PRO A 394 13.77 -11.48 19.38
N ALA A 395 14.02 -12.58 18.67
CA ALA A 395 13.01 -13.54 18.23
C ALA A 395 12.17 -14.06 19.40
N GLY A 396 12.80 -14.31 20.55
CA GLY A 396 12.12 -14.75 21.77
C GLY A 396 11.13 -13.73 22.36
N ALA A 397 11.34 -12.42 22.13
CA ALA A 397 10.38 -11.38 22.53
C ALA A 397 9.23 -11.24 21.50
N CYS A 398 9.43 -11.74 20.29
CA CYS A 398 8.45 -11.68 19.20
C CYS A 398 7.45 -12.84 19.27
N SER A 399 7.90 -14.02 19.68
CA SER A 399 7.08 -15.21 19.87
C SER A 399 6.44 -15.24 21.27
N ARG A 400 5.36 -16.01 21.42
CA ARG A 400 4.76 -16.32 22.72
C ARG A 400 5.51 -17.52 23.33
N GLU A 401 5.75 -17.50 24.65
CA GLU A 401 6.21 -18.70 25.36
C GLU A 401 5.19 -19.82 25.17
N ALA A 402 5.64 -20.96 24.64
CA ALA A 402 4.79 -22.11 24.41
C ALA A 402 4.42 -22.75 25.76
N THR A 403 3.24 -22.42 26.29
CA THR A 403 2.63 -23.23 27.35
C THR A 403 2.02 -24.49 26.72
N GLU A 404 2.20 -25.64 27.37
CA GLU A 404 1.97 -27.02 26.87
C GLU A 404 0.57 -27.35 26.31
N SER A 405 -0.39 -26.41 26.23
CA SER A 405 -1.77 -26.67 25.80
C SER A 405 -2.28 -25.87 24.60
N GLU A 406 -1.46 -25.09 23.87
CA GLU A 406 -1.91 -24.44 22.63
C GLU A 406 -0.85 -24.55 21.52
N ALA A 407 -0.98 -25.58 20.70
CA ALA A 407 -0.25 -25.67 19.44
C ALA A 407 -0.69 -24.54 18.49
N ALA A 408 0.26 -23.62 18.24
CA ALA A 408 0.35 -22.66 17.12
C ALA A 408 -0.74 -21.57 17.00
N ASP A 409 -0.47 -20.33 17.47
CA ASP A 409 -0.80 -19.07 16.74
C ASP A 409 -0.41 -17.70 17.38
N GLY A 410 0.38 -17.66 18.47
CA GLY A 410 0.60 -16.41 19.22
C GLY A 410 1.76 -15.54 18.74
N GLY A 411 1.63 -14.78 17.66
CA GLY A 411 2.54 -13.66 17.34
C GLY A 411 2.42 -12.49 18.32
N LYS A 412 3.30 -11.49 18.20
CA LYS A 412 3.28 -10.23 18.97
C LYS A 412 3.55 -10.35 20.47
N GLY A 413 4.46 -11.23 20.89
CA GLY A 413 4.82 -11.42 22.30
C GLY A 413 5.04 -10.11 23.07
N ALA A 414 5.92 -9.25 22.55
CA ALA A 414 6.26 -7.96 23.15
C ALA A 414 5.08 -6.98 23.20
N LEU A 415 4.23 -6.92 22.17
CA LEU A 415 3.07 -6.04 22.17
C LEU A 415 2.02 -6.49 23.20
N ARG A 416 1.83 -7.81 23.33
CA ARG A 416 0.96 -8.38 24.37
C ARG A 416 1.51 -8.12 25.76
N ALA A 417 2.83 -8.15 25.95
CA ALA A 417 3.47 -7.77 27.21
C ALA A 417 3.22 -6.28 27.54
N VAL A 418 3.33 -5.39 26.54
CA VAL A 418 2.96 -3.98 26.69
C VAL A 418 1.49 -3.85 27.08
N ALA A 419 0.58 -4.55 26.42
CA ALA A 419 -0.85 -4.53 26.75
C ALA A 419 -1.11 -4.95 28.21
N ARG A 420 -0.50 -6.06 28.67
CA ARG A 420 -0.60 -6.50 30.07
C ARG A 420 -0.02 -5.47 31.04
N SER A 421 1.13 -4.86 30.71
CA SER A 421 1.77 -3.84 31.55
C SER A 421 0.95 -2.54 31.66
N LEU A 422 0.04 -2.31 30.72
CA LEU A 422 -0.93 -1.22 30.72
C LEU A 422 -2.25 -1.58 31.41
N GLY A 423 -2.39 -2.82 31.91
CA GLY A 423 -3.61 -3.29 32.55
C GLY A 423 -4.73 -3.67 31.57
N ALA A 424 -4.44 -3.81 30.27
CA ALA A 424 -5.46 -4.14 29.28
C ALA A 424 -6.12 -5.51 29.59
N PRO A 425 -7.45 -5.62 29.46
CA PRO A 425 -8.16 -6.88 29.72
C PRO A 425 -7.67 -8.02 28.81
N ARG A 426 -7.89 -9.26 29.26
CA ARG A 426 -7.47 -10.46 28.51
C ARG A 426 -8.11 -10.56 27.13
N CYS A 427 -9.34 -10.07 26.97
CA CYS A 427 -10.03 -10.03 25.68
C CYS A 427 -9.30 -9.18 24.62
N ILE A 428 -8.38 -8.30 25.05
CA ILE A 428 -7.51 -7.47 24.20
C ILE A 428 -6.09 -8.03 24.14
N SER A 429 -5.53 -8.45 25.28
CA SER A 429 -4.12 -8.84 25.37
C SER A 429 -3.82 -10.29 24.96
N GLU A 430 -4.82 -11.17 24.94
CA GLU A 430 -4.66 -12.61 24.66
C GLU A 430 -5.38 -13.07 23.38
N ARG A 431 -6.11 -12.19 22.70
CA ARG A 431 -6.95 -12.56 21.55
C ARG A 431 -6.14 -12.81 20.28
N ARG A 432 -6.53 -13.84 19.52
CA ARG A 432 -5.95 -14.14 18.19
C ARG A 432 -6.51 -13.20 17.12
N LYS A 433 -5.64 -12.68 16.25
CA LYS A 433 -6.02 -11.82 15.13
C LYS A 433 -6.36 -12.59 13.86
N ARG A 434 -7.39 -12.12 13.17
CA ARG A 434 -7.71 -12.44 11.77
C ARG A 434 -7.59 -11.18 10.93
N ALA A 435 -7.22 -11.29 9.65
CA ALA A 435 -7.10 -10.12 8.78
C ALA A 435 -8.48 -9.52 8.46
N ALA A 436 -8.55 -8.18 8.40
CA ALA A 436 -9.80 -7.40 8.39
C ALA A 436 -10.76 -7.81 7.28
N GLN A 437 -10.28 -8.06 6.06
CA GLN A 437 -11.10 -8.48 4.91
C GLN A 437 -11.77 -9.86 5.09
N TYR A 438 -11.19 -10.72 5.93
CA TYR A 438 -11.72 -12.05 6.23
C TYR A 438 -12.63 -12.04 7.45
N GLY A 439 -12.27 -11.29 8.49
CA GLY A 439 -13.08 -11.14 9.70
C GLY A 439 -14.39 -10.37 9.46
N SER A 440 -14.31 -9.26 8.70
CA SER A 440 -15.47 -8.50 8.17
C SER A 440 -16.25 -9.27 7.11
N ARG A 441 -15.64 -10.28 6.47
CA ARG A 441 -16.17 -11.03 5.32
C ARG A 441 -16.38 -10.22 4.04
N VAL A 442 -15.82 -9.02 3.92
CA VAL A 442 -15.89 -8.21 2.69
C VAL A 442 -15.26 -8.93 1.50
N TYR A 443 -14.21 -9.74 1.71
CA TYR A 443 -13.65 -10.58 0.63
C TYR A 443 -14.65 -11.63 0.10
N ASN A 444 -15.59 -12.10 0.94
CA ASN A 444 -16.66 -12.99 0.50
C ASN A 444 -17.70 -12.26 -0.35
N ALA A 445 -17.92 -10.96 -0.12
CA ALA A 445 -18.76 -10.13 -0.97
C ALA A 445 -18.20 -10.09 -2.40
N LEU A 446 -16.90 -9.81 -2.56
CA LEU A 446 -16.22 -9.85 -3.86
C LEU A 446 -16.36 -11.21 -4.55
N LYS A 447 -16.23 -12.31 -3.78
CA LYS A 447 -16.42 -13.66 -4.32
C LYS A 447 -17.86 -13.88 -4.79
N LEU A 448 -18.86 -13.36 -4.09
CA LEU A 448 -20.26 -13.48 -4.51
C LEU A 448 -20.54 -12.65 -5.76
N LEU A 449 -20.06 -11.42 -5.80
CA LEU A 449 -20.18 -10.51 -6.94
C LEU A 449 -19.51 -11.09 -8.19
N SER A 450 -18.27 -11.57 -8.07
CA SER A 450 -17.55 -12.20 -9.18
C SER A 450 -18.31 -13.42 -9.71
N ASN A 451 -18.79 -14.30 -8.83
CA ASN A 451 -19.57 -15.47 -9.24
C ASN A 451 -20.91 -15.10 -9.90
N GLN A 452 -21.57 -14.02 -9.47
CA GLN A 452 -22.80 -13.53 -10.10
C GLN A 452 -22.53 -12.91 -11.48
N ALA A 453 -21.43 -12.18 -11.64
CA ALA A 453 -20.98 -11.71 -12.95
C ALA A 453 -20.71 -12.91 -13.88
N GLY A 454 -20.04 -13.95 -13.37
CA GLY A 454 -19.74 -15.13 -14.17
C GLY A 454 -20.93 -15.91 -14.68
N LYS A 455 -21.94 -16.12 -13.83
CA LYS A 455 -23.16 -16.78 -14.24
C LYS A 455 -23.92 -16.03 -15.34
N ARG A 456 -23.84 -14.69 -15.36
CA ARG A 456 -24.50 -13.87 -16.39
C ARG A 456 -23.88 -14.02 -17.77
N LEU A 457 -22.63 -14.49 -17.84
CA LEU A 457 -21.85 -14.59 -19.07
C LEU A 457 -21.67 -16.04 -19.53
N GLU A 458 -22.48 -16.96 -18.99
CA GLU A 458 -22.43 -18.40 -19.26
C GLU A 458 -21.04 -19.02 -19.05
N ALA A 459 -20.25 -18.41 -18.16
CA ALA A 459 -18.88 -18.77 -17.89
C ALA A 459 -18.70 -19.60 -16.61
N SER A 460 -17.69 -20.48 -16.61
CA SER A 460 -17.28 -21.25 -15.43
C SER A 460 -16.47 -20.40 -14.44
N ARG A 461 -17.17 -19.61 -13.61
CA ARG A 461 -16.64 -18.85 -12.44
C ARG A 461 -15.66 -17.71 -12.80
N PHE A 462 -15.83 -16.54 -12.17
CA PHE A 462 -14.90 -15.40 -12.32
C PHE A 462 -14.04 -15.26 -11.07
N HIS A 463 -12.74 -15.07 -11.27
CA HIS A 463 -11.84 -14.61 -10.21
C HIS A 463 -12.19 -13.18 -9.78
N GLN A 464 -12.11 -12.92 -8.47
CA GLN A 464 -12.29 -11.62 -7.86
C GLN A 464 -11.36 -10.54 -8.45
N ALA A 465 -10.11 -10.87 -8.82
CA ALA A 465 -9.20 -9.92 -9.45
C ALA A 465 -9.76 -9.42 -10.79
N ASN A 466 -10.26 -10.32 -11.64
CA ASN A 466 -10.92 -9.95 -12.89
C ASN A 466 -12.14 -9.05 -12.67
N TYR A 467 -12.93 -9.32 -11.63
CA TYR A 467 -14.07 -8.48 -11.29
C TYR A 467 -13.64 -7.09 -10.80
N VAL A 468 -12.61 -6.98 -9.95
CA VAL A 468 -12.05 -5.67 -9.56
C VAL A 468 -11.52 -4.91 -10.78
N MET A 469 -10.83 -5.59 -11.69
CA MET A 469 -10.29 -5.01 -12.93
C MET A 469 -11.34 -4.66 -13.97
N SER A 470 -12.61 -5.07 -13.77
CA SER A 470 -13.71 -4.60 -14.62
C SER A 470 -14.18 -3.20 -14.24
N VAL A 471 -13.86 -2.72 -13.03
CA VAL A 471 -14.25 -1.39 -12.57
C VAL A 471 -13.46 -0.31 -13.33
N PRO A 472 -14.12 0.65 -13.99
CA PRO A 472 -13.44 1.75 -14.66
C PRO A 472 -12.52 2.52 -13.71
N GLY A 473 -11.25 2.68 -14.08
CA GLY A 473 -10.24 3.38 -13.27
C GLY A 473 -9.41 2.49 -12.33
N ALA A 474 -9.69 1.19 -12.25
CA ALA A 474 -8.73 0.23 -11.67
C ALA A 474 -7.43 0.23 -12.51
N SER A 475 -6.26 0.07 -11.88
CA SER A 475 -4.97 0.24 -12.56
C SER A 475 -4.39 -1.07 -13.08
N HIS A 476 -3.88 -1.02 -14.32
CA HIS A 476 -3.09 -2.06 -14.96
C HIS A 476 -1.62 -1.62 -15.01
N SER A 477 -0.89 -1.75 -13.90
CA SER A 477 0.52 -1.37 -13.87
C SER A 477 1.31 -2.09 -14.96
N ARG A 478 2.18 -1.39 -15.67
CA ARG A 478 3.10 -2.01 -16.63
C ARG A 478 4.23 -2.69 -15.87
N LEU A 479 4.46 -3.97 -16.11
CA LEU A 479 5.40 -4.78 -15.34
C LEU A 479 6.61 -5.20 -16.16
N ALA A 480 7.78 -5.15 -15.53
CA ALA A 480 8.90 -6.01 -15.90
C ALA A 480 8.74 -7.38 -15.21
N LEU A 481 9.03 -8.48 -15.91
CA LEU A 481 9.11 -9.81 -15.32
C LEU A 481 10.58 -10.24 -15.21
N LEU A 482 11.07 -10.51 -13.99
CA LEU A 482 12.35 -11.17 -13.79
C LEU A 482 12.23 -12.63 -14.19
N PHE A 483 13.09 -13.07 -15.11
CA PHE A 483 13.07 -14.41 -15.66
C PHE A 483 14.39 -15.12 -15.38
N THR A 484 14.42 -15.92 -14.31
CA THR A 484 15.64 -16.56 -13.79
C THR A 484 15.65 -18.09 -13.91
N SER A 485 14.50 -18.74 -13.78
CA SER A 485 14.43 -20.21 -13.61
C SER A 485 13.46 -20.93 -14.56
N GLY A 486 12.97 -20.26 -15.61
CA GLY A 486 12.02 -20.88 -16.56
C GLY A 486 10.66 -21.11 -15.91
N TYR A 487 10.47 -22.25 -15.25
CA TYR A 487 9.18 -22.70 -14.71
C TYR A 487 8.46 -21.67 -13.83
N HIS A 488 9.06 -21.24 -12.72
CA HIS A 488 8.44 -20.25 -11.82
C HIS A 488 8.20 -18.89 -12.48
N SER A 489 9.05 -18.53 -13.45
CA SER A 489 8.91 -17.28 -14.20
C SER A 489 7.70 -17.35 -15.14
N VAL A 490 7.49 -18.50 -15.80
CA VAL A 490 6.31 -18.79 -16.63
C VAL A 490 5.04 -18.84 -15.78
N GLN A 491 5.08 -19.49 -14.60
CA GLN A 491 3.93 -19.52 -13.69
C GLN A 491 3.49 -18.11 -13.26
N VAL A 492 4.45 -17.27 -12.85
CA VAL A 492 4.15 -15.88 -12.50
C VAL A 492 3.67 -15.11 -13.72
N TYR A 493 4.23 -15.31 -14.92
CA TYR A 493 3.68 -14.73 -16.14
C TYR A 493 2.21 -15.10 -16.34
N CYS A 494 1.85 -16.39 -16.22
CA CYS A 494 0.48 -16.87 -16.33
C CYS A 494 -0.47 -16.21 -15.33
N LEU A 495 -0.05 -16.06 -14.07
CA LEU A 495 -0.81 -15.35 -13.03
C LEU A 495 -0.98 -13.87 -13.38
N LEU A 496 0.09 -13.19 -13.80
CA LEU A 496 0.03 -11.79 -14.18
C LEU A 496 -0.92 -11.57 -15.36
N LYS A 497 -0.87 -12.44 -16.37
CA LYS A 497 -1.78 -12.40 -17.53
C LYS A 497 -3.22 -12.69 -17.13
N SER A 498 -3.47 -13.66 -16.24
CA SER A 498 -4.82 -13.95 -15.73
C SER A 498 -5.42 -12.77 -14.96
N TRP A 499 -4.57 -11.95 -14.34
CA TRP A 499 -4.93 -10.71 -13.65
C TRP A 499 -4.92 -9.46 -14.53
N ARG A 500 -4.72 -9.62 -15.85
CA ARG A 500 -4.70 -8.53 -16.85
C ARG A 500 -3.57 -7.53 -16.68
N PHE A 501 -2.44 -7.94 -16.13
CA PHE A 501 -1.25 -7.11 -16.17
C PHE A 501 -0.66 -7.03 -17.57
N ALA A 502 -0.18 -5.84 -17.91
CA ALA A 502 0.67 -5.64 -19.07
C ALA A 502 2.12 -5.98 -18.68
N VAL A 503 2.58 -7.19 -19.01
CA VAL A 503 4.01 -7.52 -18.95
C VAL A 503 4.68 -6.82 -20.13
N ALA A 504 5.32 -5.68 -19.87
CA ALA A 504 5.87 -4.80 -20.90
C ALA A 504 7.25 -5.25 -21.38
N CYS A 505 8.01 -5.95 -20.53
CA CYS A 505 9.26 -6.60 -20.91
C CYS A 505 9.63 -7.76 -19.98
N ILE A 506 10.48 -8.64 -20.48
CA ILE A 506 11.16 -9.68 -19.70
C ILE A 506 12.59 -9.24 -19.43
N VAL A 507 13.00 -9.27 -18.16
CA VAL A 507 14.38 -9.03 -17.74
C VAL A 507 15.05 -10.39 -17.55
N PRO A 508 15.92 -10.82 -18.48
CA PRO A 508 16.53 -12.14 -18.42
C PRO A 508 17.63 -12.20 -17.36
N SER A 509 17.94 -13.40 -16.89
CA SER A 509 19.21 -13.66 -16.20
C SER A 509 20.40 -13.56 -17.16
N ASP A 510 21.59 -13.26 -16.64
CA ASP A 510 22.86 -13.28 -17.38
C ASP A 510 23.43 -14.71 -17.61
N SER A 511 22.87 -15.72 -16.96
CA SER A 511 23.21 -17.12 -17.21
C SER A 511 22.84 -17.52 -18.65
N PRO A 512 23.77 -18.10 -19.45
CA PRO A 512 23.50 -18.43 -20.85
C PRO A 512 22.24 -19.29 -21.08
N ALA A 513 22.01 -20.29 -20.21
CA ALA A 513 20.85 -21.17 -20.32
C ALA A 513 19.55 -20.44 -19.97
N ALA A 514 19.54 -19.66 -18.90
CA ALA A 514 18.36 -18.90 -18.47
C ALA A 514 18.05 -17.77 -19.45
N PHE A 515 19.07 -17.13 -20.03
CA PHE A 515 18.91 -16.11 -21.07
C PHE A 515 18.26 -16.71 -22.32
N ALA A 516 18.75 -17.86 -22.79
CA ALA A 516 18.19 -18.54 -23.96
C ALA A 516 16.71 -18.90 -23.74
N ALA A 517 16.38 -19.47 -22.58
CA ALA A 517 14.99 -19.79 -22.22
C ALA A 517 14.11 -18.54 -22.14
N ALA A 518 14.61 -17.45 -21.54
CA ALA A 518 13.89 -16.18 -21.47
C ALA A 518 13.65 -15.58 -22.87
N ALA A 519 14.63 -15.68 -23.78
CA ALA A 519 14.52 -15.18 -25.14
C ALA A 519 13.53 -16.00 -25.98
N GLU A 520 13.55 -17.32 -25.85
CA GLU A 520 12.58 -18.23 -26.49
C GLU A 520 11.16 -17.94 -26.01
N PHE A 521 10.97 -17.84 -24.70
CA PHE A 521 9.67 -17.52 -24.10
C PHE A 521 9.17 -16.13 -24.50
N ALA A 522 10.06 -15.12 -24.48
CA ALA A 522 9.76 -13.76 -24.91
C ALA A 522 9.27 -13.72 -26.37
N ALA A 523 9.92 -14.48 -27.26
CA ALA A 523 9.53 -14.59 -28.66
C ALA A 523 8.18 -15.29 -28.84
N ALA A 524 7.94 -16.38 -28.10
CA ALA A 524 6.68 -17.12 -28.14
C ALA A 524 5.48 -16.28 -27.69
N GLU A 525 5.66 -15.49 -26.63
CA GLU A 525 4.61 -14.65 -26.03
C GLU A 525 4.48 -13.25 -26.67
N GLY A 526 5.38 -12.90 -27.59
CA GLY A 526 5.42 -11.56 -28.20
C GLY A 526 5.76 -10.45 -27.21
N VAL A 527 6.52 -10.76 -26.15
CA VAL A 527 6.93 -9.81 -25.11
C VAL A 527 8.38 -9.37 -25.38
N PRO A 528 8.71 -8.08 -25.35
CA PRO A 528 10.08 -7.62 -25.54
C PRO A 528 11.05 -8.17 -24.48
N LEU A 529 12.25 -8.58 -24.91
CA LEU A 529 13.36 -8.89 -24.02
C LEU A 529 14.15 -7.63 -23.70
N ALA A 530 14.37 -7.33 -22.42
CA ALA A 530 15.14 -6.18 -21.97
C ALA A 530 16.61 -6.32 -22.39
N ARG A 531 17.24 -5.19 -22.72
CA ARG A 531 18.65 -5.14 -23.18
C ARG A 531 19.66 -5.51 -22.10
N LYS A 532 19.31 -5.29 -20.84
CA LYS A 532 20.15 -5.54 -19.67
C LYS A 532 19.61 -6.76 -18.93
N SER A 533 20.53 -7.61 -18.49
CA SER A 533 20.21 -8.83 -17.74
C SER A 533 20.38 -8.62 -16.23
N ALA A 534 19.60 -9.34 -15.45
CA ALA A 534 19.80 -9.50 -14.02
C ALA A 534 20.97 -10.47 -13.79
N LYS A 535 22.05 -9.96 -13.18
CA LYS A 535 23.22 -10.78 -12.87
C LYS A 535 23.01 -11.58 -11.59
N MET A 536 23.33 -12.87 -11.64
CA MET A 536 23.26 -13.76 -10.48
C MET A 536 24.62 -13.85 -9.78
N GLU A 537 24.61 -13.80 -8.44
CA GLU A 537 25.77 -14.09 -7.59
C GLU A 537 25.92 -15.60 -7.35
N ALA A 538 27.13 -16.01 -6.96
CA ALA A 538 27.39 -17.39 -6.55
C ALA A 538 26.49 -17.76 -5.35
N GLY A 539 25.70 -18.83 -5.48
CA GLY A 539 24.76 -19.27 -4.44
C GLY A 539 23.30 -18.81 -4.64
N ASN A 540 22.88 -18.53 -5.88
CA ASN A 540 21.50 -18.15 -6.26
C ASN A 540 21.03 -16.81 -5.66
N GLY A 541 21.92 -15.82 -5.53
CA GLY A 541 21.59 -14.43 -5.17
C GLY A 541 21.55 -13.50 -6.38
N TYR A 542 20.99 -12.29 -6.24
CA TYR A 542 21.10 -11.24 -7.27
C TYR A 542 22.27 -10.30 -6.94
N ASP A 543 23.06 -9.95 -7.96
CA ASP A 543 23.97 -8.79 -7.91
C ASP A 543 23.09 -7.53 -7.92
N VAL A 544 22.88 -6.94 -6.73
CA VAL A 544 21.93 -5.83 -6.55
C VAL A 544 22.26 -4.62 -7.43
N PRO A 545 23.51 -4.13 -7.54
CA PRO A 545 23.87 -3.08 -8.49
C PRO A 545 23.49 -3.40 -9.94
N ALA A 546 23.80 -4.60 -10.44
CA ALA A 546 23.46 -4.99 -11.80
C ALA A 546 21.94 -5.12 -12.01
N LEU A 547 21.21 -5.60 -11.00
CA LEU A 547 19.76 -5.67 -11.02
C LEU A 547 19.12 -4.27 -11.05
N ILE A 548 19.65 -3.31 -10.30
CA ILE A 548 19.19 -1.90 -10.35
C ILE A 548 19.33 -1.35 -11.76
N ASP A 549 20.48 -1.55 -12.40
CA ASP A 549 20.74 -1.07 -13.76
C ASP A 549 19.79 -1.73 -14.78
N ALA A 550 19.53 -3.03 -14.64
CA ALA A 550 18.60 -3.75 -15.50
C ALA A 550 17.16 -3.23 -15.34
N LEU A 551 16.72 -2.98 -14.11
CA LEU A 551 15.38 -2.47 -13.82
C LEU A 551 15.19 -1.01 -14.26
N ARG A 552 16.23 -0.18 -14.18
CA ARG A 552 16.20 1.19 -14.72
C ARG A 552 16.11 1.19 -16.24
N CYS A 553 16.90 0.34 -16.91
CA CYS A 553 16.80 0.15 -18.35
C CYS A 553 15.38 -0.32 -18.74
N ALA A 554 14.82 -1.27 -18.00
CA ALA A 554 13.45 -1.73 -18.23
C ALA A 554 12.43 -0.58 -18.08
N ARG A 555 12.57 0.23 -17.02
CA ARG A 555 11.71 1.40 -16.74
C ARG A 555 11.78 2.41 -17.87
N ASP A 556 12.98 2.82 -18.24
CA ASP A 556 13.21 3.94 -19.17
C ASP A 556 12.84 3.55 -20.61
N GLU A 557 13.07 2.29 -21.01
CA GLU A 557 12.79 1.83 -22.38
C GLU A 557 11.35 1.33 -22.58
N TYR A 558 10.73 0.69 -21.57
CA TYR A 558 9.43 0.04 -21.69
C TYR A 558 8.31 0.69 -20.86
N GLY A 559 8.64 1.73 -20.08
CA GLY A 559 7.69 2.43 -19.22
C GLY A 559 7.10 1.54 -18.14
N VAL A 560 7.91 0.66 -17.53
CA VAL A 560 7.43 -0.19 -16.44
C VAL A 560 7.29 0.60 -15.14
N GLU A 561 6.28 0.27 -14.36
CA GLU A 561 5.94 0.90 -13.06
C GLU A 561 6.19 -0.04 -11.88
N ALA A 562 6.36 -1.34 -12.16
CA ALA A 562 6.70 -2.34 -11.17
C ALA A 562 7.50 -3.48 -11.80
N CYS A 563 8.12 -4.27 -10.93
CA CYS A 563 8.84 -5.48 -11.29
C CYS A 563 8.22 -6.68 -10.55
N ALA A 564 7.93 -7.74 -11.30
CA ALA A 564 7.45 -9.00 -10.79
C ALA A 564 8.56 -10.06 -10.81
N CYS A 565 8.64 -10.86 -9.76
CA CYS A 565 9.60 -11.97 -9.68
C CYS A 565 8.92 -13.33 -9.50
N GLY A 566 9.44 -14.32 -10.21
CA GLY A 566 8.93 -15.70 -10.29
C GLY A 566 9.08 -16.51 -9.00
N HIS A 567 10.29 -16.50 -8.43
CA HIS A 567 10.65 -17.42 -7.35
C HIS A 567 11.07 -16.65 -6.10
N VAL A 568 10.29 -16.78 -5.03
CA VAL A 568 10.63 -16.13 -3.77
C VAL A 568 10.34 -17.05 -2.58
N CYS A 569 10.92 -18.25 -2.59
CA CYS A 569 10.95 -19.10 -1.40
C CYS A 569 12.07 -18.66 -0.43
N ALA A 570 13.07 -17.94 -0.94
CA ALA A 570 14.18 -17.40 -0.17
C ALA A 570 13.99 -15.92 0.15
N LEU A 571 14.06 -15.58 1.44
CA LEU A 571 13.97 -14.22 1.96
C LEU A 571 15.05 -13.28 1.39
N ASP A 572 16.24 -13.82 1.11
CA ASP A 572 17.40 -13.08 0.64
C ASP A 572 17.21 -12.57 -0.79
N LEU A 573 16.68 -13.44 -1.66
CA LEU A 573 16.30 -13.08 -3.02
C LEU A 573 15.24 -11.99 -3.03
N TRP A 574 14.22 -12.11 -2.16
CA TRP A 574 13.20 -11.08 -2.07
C TRP A 574 13.75 -9.72 -1.64
N CYS A 575 14.63 -9.73 -0.62
CA CYS A 575 15.26 -8.51 -0.15
C CYS A 575 16.05 -7.81 -1.26
N ALA A 576 16.80 -8.57 -2.07
CA ALA A 576 17.54 -8.03 -3.19
C ALA A 576 16.61 -7.40 -4.25
N VAL A 577 15.51 -8.08 -4.59
CA VAL A 577 14.52 -7.55 -5.55
C VAL A 577 13.85 -6.29 -5.02
N VAL A 578 13.42 -6.26 -3.75
CA VAL A 578 12.79 -5.08 -3.14
C VAL A 578 13.78 -3.90 -3.10
N ALA A 579 15.02 -4.13 -2.68
CA ALA A 579 16.05 -3.09 -2.66
C ALA A 579 16.33 -2.54 -4.06
N ALA A 580 16.41 -3.41 -5.07
CA ALA A 580 16.63 -3.01 -6.45
C ALA A 580 15.43 -2.25 -7.05
N CYS A 581 14.20 -2.69 -6.75
CA CYS A 581 12.98 -1.99 -7.15
C CYS A 581 12.90 -0.60 -6.53
N ASP A 582 13.14 -0.48 -5.23
CA ASP A 582 13.18 0.80 -4.52
C ASP A 582 14.17 1.76 -5.20
N ALA A 583 15.42 1.33 -5.41
CA ALA A 583 16.48 2.12 -6.06
C ALA A 583 16.20 2.43 -7.55
N ALA A 584 15.38 1.62 -8.22
CA ALA A 584 14.87 1.86 -9.57
C ALA A 584 13.58 2.70 -9.58
N SER A 585 13.03 3.07 -8.41
CA SER A 585 11.72 3.73 -8.26
C SER A 585 10.57 2.92 -8.89
N LEU A 586 10.60 1.60 -8.69
CA LEU A 586 9.58 0.66 -9.13
C LEU A 586 8.90 0.04 -7.90
N ARG A 587 7.62 -0.33 -8.06
CA ARG A 587 6.97 -1.21 -7.08
C ARG A 587 7.51 -2.64 -7.23
N SER A 588 7.59 -3.36 -6.12
CA SER A 588 7.98 -4.76 -6.10
C SER A 588 6.74 -5.66 -6.01
N VAL A 589 6.64 -6.66 -6.89
CA VAL A 589 5.50 -7.58 -6.98
C VAL A 589 5.99 -9.02 -6.86
N ALA A 590 5.51 -9.75 -5.86
CA ALA A 590 5.78 -11.17 -5.69
C ALA A 590 4.46 -11.93 -5.52
N PRO A 591 3.84 -12.40 -6.61
CA PRO A 591 2.55 -13.10 -6.59
C PRO A 591 2.52 -14.34 -5.68
N GLU A 592 3.69 -14.92 -5.42
CA GLU A 592 3.85 -16.16 -4.66
C GLU A 592 4.51 -15.96 -3.28
N TRP A 593 4.91 -14.74 -2.92
CA TRP A 593 5.54 -14.48 -1.61
C TRP A 593 4.58 -14.77 -0.45
N GLY A 594 5.02 -15.62 0.48
CA GLY A 594 4.26 -15.97 1.68
C GLY A 594 3.13 -16.99 1.47
N VAL A 595 3.03 -17.59 0.27
CA VAL A 595 2.19 -18.77 0.04
C VAL A 595 2.73 -19.94 0.84
N ALA A 596 1.85 -20.71 1.49
CA ALA A 596 2.28 -21.86 2.28
C ALA A 596 2.75 -22.98 1.34
N ALA A 597 3.94 -23.54 1.62
CA ALA A 597 4.42 -24.74 0.96
C ALA A 597 3.34 -25.82 0.96
N GLY A 598 3.06 -26.39 -0.22
CA GLY A 598 2.05 -27.44 -0.40
C GLY A 598 0.71 -26.99 -1.01
N GLN A 599 0.51 -25.70 -1.29
CA GLN A 599 -0.64 -25.24 -2.08
C GLN A 599 -0.33 -25.30 -3.58
N SER A 600 -1.23 -25.89 -4.36
CA SER A 600 -1.00 -25.98 -5.81
C SER A 600 -1.18 -24.64 -6.53
N THR A 601 -0.12 -24.21 -7.20
CA THR A 601 -0.09 -23.05 -8.09
C THR A 601 -0.87 -23.32 -9.37
N MET A 602 -0.74 -24.51 -9.96
CA MET A 602 -1.51 -24.99 -11.12
C MET A 602 -3.00 -24.83 -10.88
N ARG A 603 -3.51 -25.31 -9.75
CA ARG A 603 -4.92 -25.18 -9.36
C ARG A 603 -5.38 -23.73 -9.29
N ARG A 604 -4.51 -22.81 -8.85
CA ARG A 604 -4.82 -21.36 -8.81
C ARG A 604 -4.86 -20.76 -10.21
N ILE A 605 -3.89 -21.08 -11.06
CA ILE A 605 -3.80 -20.56 -12.42
C ILE A 605 -5.03 -20.97 -13.23
N VAL A 606 -5.40 -22.25 -13.20
CA VAL A 606 -6.54 -22.76 -14.01
C VAL A 606 -7.90 -22.36 -13.46
N HIS A 607 -7.97 -22.00 -12.17
CA HIS A 607 -9.18 -21.41 -11.60
C HIS A 607 -9.54 -20.07 -12.28
N ASP A 608 -8.59 -19.42 -12.95
CA ASP A 608 -8.78 -18.11 -13.60
C ASP A 608 -9.16 -18.20 -15.09
N GLY A 609 -9.39 -19.41 -15.61
CA GLY A 609 -9.69 -19.65 -17.03
C GLY A 609 -8.45 -19.67 -17.93
N THR A 610 -7.26 -19.67 -17.33
CA THR A 610 -6.00 -19.95 -18.01
C THR A 610 -5.89 -21.45 -18.26
N VAL A 611 -5.57 -21.81 -19.50
CA VAL A 611 -5.26 -23.18 -19.90
C VAL A 611 -3.76 -23.36 -19.84
N LEU A 612 -3.34 -24.32 -19.04
CA LEU A 612 -1.95 -24.77 -18.98
C LEU A 612 -1.78 -26.02 -19.84
N GLN A 613 -0.60 -26.22 -20.39
CA GLN A 613 -0.21 -27.47 -21.03
C GLN A 613 0.95 -28.09 -20.27
N VAL A 614 0.82 -29.34 -19.85
CA VAL A 614 1.89 -30.04 -19.14
C VAL A 614 3.08 -30.25 -20.08
N SER A 615 4.22 -29.64 -19.78
CA SER A 615 5.43 -29.68 -20.60
C SER A 615 6.54 -30.57 -20.01
N LYS A 616 6.44 -30.88 -18.71
CA LYS A 616 7.26 -31.89 -18.04
C LYS A 616 6.41 -32.63 -17.02
N PHE A 617 6.57 -33.95 -16.96
CA PHE A 617 5.91 -34.82 -15.98
C PHE A 617 6.69 -36.13 -15.88
N PRO A 618 6.71 -36.84 -14.72
CA PRO A 618 7.45 -38.10 -14.61
C PRO A 618 6.89 -39.22 -15.50
N ASP A 619 5.58 -39.20 -15.75
CA ASP A 619 4.89 -40.06 -16.71
C ASP A 619 4.73 -39.35 -18.07
N PRO A 620 5.38 -39.84 -19.15
CA PRO A 620 5.29 -39.26 -20.49
C PRO A 620 3.88 -39.19 -21.07
N SER A 621 2.94 -40.00 -20.59
CA SER A 621 1.55 -40.01 -21.10
C SER A 621 0.76 -38.74 -20.76
N LEU A 622 1.22 -37.99 -19.76
CA LEU A 622 0.64 -36.71 -19.35
C LEU A 622 1.28 -35.51 -20.05
N LEU A 623 2.35 -35.69 -20.83
CA LEU A 623 2.96 -34.61 -21.61
C LEU A 623 1.98 -34.14 -22.70
N GLY A 624 1.82 -32.82 -22.79
CA GLY A 624 0.88 -32.16 -23.70
C GLY A 624 -0.56 -32.12 -23.18
N ALA A 625 -0.87 -32.71 -22.02
CA ALA A 625 -2.20 -32.66 -21.42
C ALA A 625 -2.58 -31.21 -21.08
N LEU A 626 -3.82 -30.83 -21.41
CA LEU A 626 -4.36 -29.52 -21.09
C LEU A 626 -4.99 -29.55 -19.69
N VAL A 627 -4.61 -28.58 -18.87
CA VAL A 627 -5.20 -28.33 -17.56
C VAL A 627 -6.06 -27.07 -17.69
N THR A 628 -7.38 -27.26 -17.70
CA THR A 628 -8.35 -26.20 -17.99
C THR A 628 -9.18 -25.78 -16.79
N CYS A 629 -9.25 -26.65 -15.77
CA CYS A 629 -10.02 -26.41 -14.56
C CYS A 629 -9.33 -26.99 -13.31
N PRO A 630 -9.74 -26.57 -12.09
CA PRO A 630 -9.19 -27.09 -10.84
C PRO A 630 -9.28 -28.61 -10.70
N GLU A 631 -10.30 -29.23 -11.31
CA GLU A 631 -10.50 -30.67 -11.31
C GLU A 631 -9.42 -31.38 -12.17
N ASP A 632 -9.03 -30.81 -13.31
CA ASP A 632 -7.90 -31.31 -14.12
C ASP A 632 -6.59 -31.20 -13.33
N ALA A 633 -6.38 -30.06 -12.65
CA ALA A 633 -5.20 -29.86 -11.81
C ALA A 633 -5.15 -30.87 -10.66
N ASP A 634 -6.28 -31.12 -10.00
CA ASP A 634 -6.38 -32.13 -8.94
C ASP A 634 -6.07 -33.55 -9.48
N ALA A 635 -6.43 -33.86 -10.73
CA ALA A 635 -6.08 -35.13 -11.37
C ALA A 635 -4.57 -35.24 -11.65
N VAL A 636 -3.95 -34.20 -12.22
CA VAL A 636 -2.49 -34.14 -12.47
C VAL A 636 -1.70 -34.29 -11.15
N LEU A 637 -2.11 -33.58 -10.10
CA LEU A 637 -1.47 -33.67 -8.78
C LEU A 637 -1.68 -35.03 -8.12
N SER A 638 -2.85 -35.66 -8.30
CA SER A 638 -3.10 -37.01 -7.81
C SER A 638 -2.18 -38.02 -8.50
N ALA A 639 -2.00 -37.90 -9.82
CA ALA A 639 -1.04 -38.72 -10.56
C ALA A 639 0.39 -38.50 -10.04
N LEU A 640 0.80 -37.24 -9.84
CA LEU A 640 2.11 -36.91 -9.31
C LEU A 640 2.36 -37.54 -7.93
N ARG A 641 1.39 -37.41 -7.01
CA ARG A 641 1.49 -37.97 -5.66
C ARG A 641 1.56 -39.49 -5.64
N SER A 642 0.91 -40.15 -6.60
CA SER A 642 0.99 -41.61 -6.74
C SER A 642 2.38 -42.10 -7.17
N LEU A 643 3.13 -41.27 -7.91
CA LEU A 643 4.46 -41.60 -8.43
C LEU A 643 5.59 -41.19 -7.48
N VAL A 644 5.47 -40.01 -6.87
CA VAL A 644 6.56 -39.34 -6.15
C VAL A 644 6.37 -39.39 -4.63
N GLY A 645 5.12 -39.55 -4.16
CA GLY A 645 4.77 -39.59 -2.75
C GLY A 645 3.68 -38.59 -2.36
N PRO A 646 3.04 -38.77 -1.19
CA PRO A 646 1.84 -38.01 -0.79
C PRO A 646 2.08 -36.50 -0.66
N ASP A 647 3.32 -36.09 -0.37
CA ASP A 647 3.70 -34.68 -0.16
C ASP A 647 4.13 -33.99 -1.47
N ALA A 648 4.11 -34.70 -2.61
CA ALA A 648 4.48 -34.12 -3.90
C ALA A 648 3.48 -33.05 -4.33
N THR A 649 4.02 -31.92 -4.79
CA THR A 649 3.27 -30.81 -5.37
C THR A 649 3.94 -30.30 -6.63
N ASP A 650 3.18 -29.55 -7.42
CA ASP A 650 3.61 -28.74 -8.55
C ASP A 650 4.54 -27.57 -8.17
N ASP A 651 4.77 -27.35 -6.88
CA ASP A 651 5.69 -26.35 -6.30
C ASP A 651 6.94 -27.00 -5.66
N THR A 652 7.20 -28.28 -5.92
CA THR A 652 8.41 -28.92 -5.38
C THR A 652 9.63 -28.64 -6.27
N ASP A 653 10.69 -28.07 -5.66
CA ASP A 653 12.03 -27.82 -6.25
C ASP A 653 12.67 -29.03 -6.95
N ALA A 654 12.09 -30.22 -6.79
CA ALA A 654 12.49 -31.42 -7.51
C ALA A 654 12.12 -31.39 -9.01
N GLY A 655 11.32 -30.39 -9.44
CA GLY A 655 11.05 -30.12 -10.85
C GLY A 655 10.34 -31.28 -11.55
N PHE A 656 9.46 -31.98 -10.86
CA PHE A 656 8.77 -33.14 -11.43
C PHE A 656 7.73 -32.74 -12.48
N VAL A 657 7.12 -31.56 -12.35
CA VAL A 657 6.06 -31.07 -13.24
C VAL A 657 6.39 -29.66 -13.70
N ASP A 658 6.42 -29.46 -15.03
CA ASP A 658 6.45 -28.14 -15.66
C ASP A 658 5.20 -27.98 -16.52
N CYS A 659 4.72 -26.74 -16.64
CA CYS A 659 3.57 -26.39 -17.46
C CYS A 659 3.86 -25.13 -18.27
N ASP A 660 3.51 -25.18 -19.55
CA ASP A 660 3.56 -24.06 -20.47
C ASP A 660 2.20 -23.35 -20.51
N PHE A 661 2.23 -22.06 -20.84
CA PHE A 661 1.02 -21.30 -21.13
C PHE A 661 0.46 -21.78 -22.48
N ALA A 662 -0.78 -22.28 -22.50
CA ALA A 662 -1.41 -22.71 -23.75
C ALA A 662 -2.34 -21.63 -24.30
N SER A 663 -3.25 -21.12 -23.47
CA SER A 663 -4.16 -20.04 -23.81
C SER A 663 -4.85 -19.49 -22.56
N SER A 664 -5.59 -18.41 -22.70
CA SER A 664 -6.54 -17.99 -21.68
C SER A 664 -7.87 -17.67 -22.33
N ALA A 665 -8.94 -18.29 -21.84
CA ALA A 665 -10.30 -17.97 -22.30
C ALA A 665 -10.74 -16.69 -21.58
N PHE A 666 -10.47 -15.55 -22.20
CA PHE A 666 -10.84 -14.26 -21.64
C PHE A 666 -12.36 -14.11 -21.63
N LEU A 667 -12.92 -13.94 -20.44
CA LEU A 667 -14.33 -13.61 -20.30
C LEU A 667 -14.44 -12.10 -20.08
N ALA A 668 -15.08 -11.41 -21.02
CA ALA A 668 -15.43 -10.00 -20.85
C ALA A 668 -16.30 -9.88 -19.59
N CYS A 669 -15.83 -9.19 -18.56
CA CYS A 669 -16.55 -9.08 -17.29
C CYS A 669 -17.83 -8.27 -17.51
N GLY A 670 -18.96 -8.97 -17.61
CA GLY A 670 -20.31 -8.43 -17.54
C GLY A 670 -20.63 -7.92 -16.14
N LEU A 671 -20.01 -6.79 -15.78
CA LEU A 671 -20.67 -5.84 -14.88
C LEU A 671 -22.12 -5.68 -15.37
N ARG A 672 -23.06 -5.36 -14.47
CA ARG A 672 -24.28 -4.71 -14.97
C ARG A 672 -23.79 -3.49 -15.78
N GLU A 673 -24.57 -2.96 -16.71
CA GLU A 673 -24.41 -1.53 -17.02
C GLU A 673 -24.70 -0.79 -15.70
N VAL A 674 -23.70 -0.76 -14.82
CA VAL A 674 -23.69 0.10 -13.69
C VAL A 674 -23.19 1.36 -14.33
N GLU A 675 -24.09 2.33 -14.49
CA GLU A 675 -23.67 3.71 -14.67
C GLU A 675 -22.67 3.95 -13.53
N GLY A 676 -21.37 3.85 -13.83
CA GLY A 676 -20.33 4.39 -12.96
C GLY A 676 -20.75 5.82 -12.62
N PRO A 677 -20.27 6.39 -11.50
CA PRO A 677 -20.72 7.70 -11.05
C PRO A 677 -20.74 8.64 -12.25
N LYS A 678 -21.94 9.15 -12.59
CA LYS A 678 -22.15 9.86 -13.86
C LYS A 678 -21.06 10.90 -13.98
N ALA A 679 -20.61 11.23 -15.19
CA ALA A 679 -19.66 12.33 -15.34
C ALA A 679 -20.14 13.60 -14.60
N ALA A 680 -21.47 13.78 -14.46
CA ALA A 680 -22.10 14.79 -13.61
C ALA A 680 -21.90 14.59 -12.08
N GLU A 681 -21.92 13.37 -11.54
CA GLU A 681 -21.66 13.08 -10.12
C GLU A 681 -20.18 13.14 -9.76
N LEU A 682 -19.28 12.69 -10.66
CA LEU A 682 -17.86 12.97 -10.55
C LEU A 682 -17.60 14.48 -10.62
N ARG A 683 -18.37 15.21 -11.44
CA ARG A 683 -18.40 16.67 -11.47
C ARG A 683 -19.04 17.29 -10.23
N GLU A 684 -20.00 16.66 -9.56
CA GLU A 684 -20.58 17.13 -8.29
C GLU A 684 -19.65 16.84 -7.12
N VAL A 685 -18.87 15.75 -7.13
CA VAL A 685 -17.73 15.55 -6.22
C VAL A 685 -16.66 16.61 -6.49
N GLN A 686 -16.34 16.90 -7.77
CA GLN A 686 -15.46 18.02 -8.14
C GLN A 686 -16.05 19.38 -7.75
N LYS A 687 -17.36 19.61 -7.89
CA LYS A 687 -18.02 20.84 -7.49
C LYS A 687 -18.19 20.93 -5.99
N ALA A 688 -18.32 19.86 -5.24
CA ALA A 688 -18.27 19.91 -3.77
C ALA A 688 -16.85 20.29 -3.33
N VAL A 689 -15.84 19.71 -3.98
CA VAL A 689 -14.43 20.06 -3.83
C VAL A 689 -14.11 21.51 -4.27
N VAL A 690 -14.81 22.05 -5.28
CA VAL A 690 -14.63 23.42 -5.78
C VAL A 690 -15.62 24.44 -5.15
N ALA A 691 -16.76 24.03 -4.61
CA ALA A 691 -17.76 24.90 -3.98
C ALA A 691 -17.40 25.18 -2.53
N PHE A 692 -16.70 24.24 -1.86
CA PHE A 692 -15.96 24.54 -0.63
C PHE A 692 -14.86 25.60 -0.81
N SER A 693 -14.46 25.94 -2.06
CA SER A 693 -13.48 26.99 -2.37
C SER A 693 -14.07 28.40 -2.55
N ARG A 694 -15.37 28.61 -2.25
CA ARG A 694 -16.00 29.94 -2.28
C ARG A 694 -16.54 30.35 -0.91
N PHE A 695 -15.66 30.41 0.08
CA PHE A 695 -15.86 31.28 1.24
C PHE A 695 -14.76 32.35 1.22
N ARG A 696 -15.13 33.62 1.03
CA ARG A 696 -14.21 34.75 1.22
C ARG A 696 -14.40 35.26 2.65
N PRO A 697 -13.37 35.29 3.51
CA PRO A 697 -13.42 36.13 4.68
C PRO A 697 -13.36 37.59 4.21
N GLY A 698 -14.25 38.42 4.72
CA GLY A 698 -14.18 39.86 4.54
C GLY A 698 -12.86 40.38 5.09
N GLY A 699 -12.12 41.12 4.25
CA GLY A 699 -11.10 42.03 4.73
C GLY A 699 -11.78 43.20 5.41
N GLY A 700 -11.69 43.25 6.73
CA GLY A 700 -11.89 44.47 7.49
C GLY A 700 -10.52 45.07 7.83
N GLU A 701 -9.97 45.92 6.98
CA GLU A 701 -9.23 47.07 7.50
C GLU A 701 -10.23 48.17 7.81
N GLY A 702 -9.98 48.82 8.95
CA GLY A 702 -10.88 49.76 9.57
C GLY A 702 -11.34 50.87 8.65
N LYS A 703 -12.64 51.18 8.81
CA LYS A 703 -13.27 52.48 8.60
C LYS A 703 -12.38 53.56 7.98
N GLY A 704 -12.56 53.69 6.68
CA GLY A 704 -12.29 54.88 5.89
C GLY A 704 -13.28 55.01 4.72
N GLY A 705 -14.59 54.91 4.99
CA GLY A 705 -15.64 55.42 4.09
C GLY A 705 -16.54 54.38 3.41
N GLY A 706 -17.86 54.61 3.51
CA GLY A 706 -18.88 54.12 2.57
C GLY A 706 -19.62 52.85 3.01
N GLY A 707 -20.84 53.02 3.52
CA GLY A 707 -21.74 51.92 3.85
C GLY A 707 -22.21 51.13 2.62
N TRP A 708 -22.49 49.84 2.83
CA TRP A 708 -23.11 48.97 1.84
C TRP A 708 -24.58 48.71 2.23
N PRO A 709 -25.56 48.96 1.35
CA PRO A 709 -26.88 48.38 1.46
C PRO A 709 -26.92 47.01 0.74
N PHE A 710 -27.61 46.05 1.37
CA PHE A 710 -28.24 44.94 0.66
C PHE A 710 -29.26 45.52 -0.32
N GLU A 711 -29.26 45.08 -1.59
CA GLU A 711 -30.45 44.76 -2.38
C GLU A 711 -30.05 44.30 -3.80
N HIS A 712 -30.87 43.40 -4.36
CA HIS A 712 -30.87 42.84 -5.72
C HIS A 712 -30.15 41.49 -5.94
N LEU A 713 -30.95 40.42 -5.76
CA LEU A 713 -30.97 39.20 -6.57
C LEU A 713 -30.90 39.50 -8.08
N VAL A 714 -30.21 38.66 -8.86
CA VAL A 714 -30.72 38.20 -10.17
C VAL A 714 -30.39 36.71 -10.39
N ARG A 715 -31.36 36.05 -11.01
CA ARG A 715 -31.57 34.62 -11.31
C ARG A 715 -31.18 34.34 -12.78
N VAL A 716 -30.79 33.09 -13.09
CA VAL A 716 -30.81 32.44 -14.44
C VAL A 716 -29.68 32.87 -15.41
N ASP A 717 -29.04 32.04 -16.25
CA ASP A 717 -29.27 30.68 -16.81
C ASP A 717 -27.98 29.84 -16.77
#